data_AF-A0A957PF77-F1
#
_entry.id   AF-A0A957PF77-F1
#
_cell.length_a   1.000
_cell.length_b   1.000
_cell.length_c   1.000
_cell.angle_alpha   90.00
_cell.angle_beta   90.00
_cell.angle_gamma   90.00
#
_symmetry.space_group_name_H-M   'P 1'
#
loop_
_entity.id
_entity.type
_entity.pdbx_description
1 polymer ?
#
loop_
_entity_poly.entity_id
_entity_poly.type
_entity_poly.pdbx_seq_one_letter_code
_entity_poly.pdbx_strand_id
1 'polypeptide(L)'
;SNVVVGGVIGVLILTLSVVFTMQAWAKETATLAVAAVTAAPAVFDTPMNSSPIALSANKQHIWVVNPDDDSVSVIGDLDNNPHVIAKIGVGDEPQSVALGVNALDDTKYYVYVANAADNSVSIINVTASTPTSITTTPFGRPEKTIVTGAEPWNIVASPDAKRVFVANSAQDTITVIRADSRTVVGNVDLRNSICNDPDRNRVFQPRGLAVTLNNDRLYVTRFLSFTKEGGTQGADDGKEGVVCELNIPADVATLPTVAGVVKLGSQDTGFNIDANGDGTPDPTRAFPNQMQSIVIRDNQAYLPNIAASPSKPLKFNVDTQAFVNVIDNAATGTPTDASANKFINMHLGARDPEPDKTKLFFANPWAIAFTTQSGTGNAYAVSAGSDLLVKLNVDATGALSFTVDANTTRYIDLNNPEDPATADANAGKNPLDAAKWFREALNFLCEYSMAQGYDYKFALEPKPNEPRGDIYLPTVGSMLGFIYSLDHPDMVGLNPEVAHDTMAGLNFMHAVAQAYDAGKLFHIDLNDQNPGRYDQDFRFGSHNIKQNFFLVKFLEDVGYDGSRHFDAHAYRSSDDADIKEFAKGCMRTYMIFKEKSAQFNQDAEIQALLAEITANDGSMDRFGGSYSTEKANALKAHSFDRVAMGQKGQPYERLDQLVIDLLLGVR
;
A
#
# COMPACT_ATOMS: atom_id res chain seq x y z
N SER A 1 -86.56 31.05 6.39
CA SER A 1 -86.41 29.82 7.19
C SER A 1 -85.34 30.07 8.24
N ASN A 2 -85.76 30.24 9.49
CA ASN A 2 -85.02 30.20 10.79
C ASN A 2 -83.76 31.10 10.96
N VAL A 3 -83.77 32.19 11.75
CA VAL A 3 -83.63 32.28 13.25
C VAL A 3 -82.15 32.00 13.65
N VAL A 4 -81.35 32.81 14.37
CA VAL A 4 -81.54 33.93 15.33
C VAL A 4 -80.16 34.56 15.72
N VAL A 5 -80.14 35.89 15.98
CA VAL A 5 -79.36 36.70 17.00
C VAL A 5 -77.83 36.53 17.10
N GLY A 6 -76.99 37.56 16.92
CA GLY A 6 -76.73 38.71 17.83
C GLY A 6 -75.54 38.36 18.76
N GLY A 7 -74.60 39.21 19.18
CA GLY A 7 -74.29 40.62 19.05
C GLY A 7 -73.19 40.96 20.07
N VAL A 8 -72.47 42.06 19.82
CA VAL A 8 -71.80 42.94 20.81
C VAL A 8 -70.50 42.46 21.50
N ILE A 9 -69.59 43.42 21.68
CA ILE A 9 -68.45 43.51 22.62
C ILE A 9 -67.09 43.06 22.05
N GLY A 10 -66.22 44.04 21.74
CA GLY A 10 -64.81 43.79 21.43
C GLY A 10 -64.07 44.85 20.61
N VAL A 11 -64.62 46.06 20.42
CA VAL A 11 -63.91 47.20 19.78
C VAL A 11 -63.21 48.10 20.82
N LEU A 12 -63.19 47.68 22.08
CA LEU A 12 -62.18 48.07 23.06
C LEU A 12 -61.34 46.82 23.35
N ILE A 13 -60.02 46.95 23.45
CA ILE A 13 -59.00 45.88 23.57
C ILE A 13 -58.43 45.44 22.21
N LEU A 14 -57.78 46.35 21.47
CA LEU A 14 -56.49 46.05 20.81
C LEU A 14 -55.73 47.31 20.32
N THR A 15 -56.02 48.47 20.91
CA THR A 15 -55.27 49.74 20.71
C THR A 15 -54.61 50.22 22.01
N LEU A 16 -54.36 49.29 22.95
CA LEU A 16 -53.77 49.57 24.27
C LEU A 16 -52.70 48.53 24.70
N SER A 17 -52.08 47.85 23.72
CA SER A 17 -50.99 46.88 23.95
C SER A 17 -49.66 47.31 23.31
N VAL A 18 -49.58 48.53 22.78
CA VAL A 18 -48.40 49.05 22.04
C VAL A 18 -47.57 50.06 22.86
N VAL A 19 -47.91 50.32 24.13
CA VAL A 19 -47.23 51.38 24.92
C VAL A 19 -46.79 50.96 26.34
N PHE A 20 -46.94 49.68 26.74
CA PHE A 20 -46.54 49.22 28.07
C PHE A 20 -45.80 47.87 28.07
N THR A 21 -44.71 47.76 27.31
CA THR A 21 -43.63 46.78 27.57
C THR A 21 -42.23 47.31 27.25
N MET A 22 -42.08 48.55 26.80
CA MET A 22 -40.79 49.22 26.61
C MET A 22 -40.49 50.20 27.74
N GLN A 23 -40.31 49.76 29.00
CA GLN A 23 -39.65 50.61 30.03
C GLN A 23 -39.32 49.98 31.39
N ALA A 24 -39.50 48.68 31.59
CA ALA A 24 -38.98 47.99 32.77
C ALA A 24 -38.14 46.81 32.28
N TRP A 25 -37.01 46.53 32.95
CA TRP A 25 -35.95 45.55 32.61
C TRP A 25 -34.65 46.11 31.99
N ALA A 26 -34.40 47.41 32.14
CA ALA A 26 -33.04 47.96 32.08
C ALA A 26 -32.54 48.27 33.51
N LYS A 27 -32.25 47.24 34.31
CA LYS A 27 -31.41 47.30 35.52
C LYS A 27 -31.23 45.90 36.14
N GLU A 28 -30.50 45.05 35.43
CA GLU A 28 -29.73 43.97 36.04
C GLU A 28 -28.36 43.98 35.36
N THR A 29 -27.40 44.63 36.01
CA THR A 29 -25.97 44.56 35.65
C THR A 29 -25.47 43.16 36.01
N ALA A 30 -25.72 42.20 35.14
CA ALA A 30 -24.89 41.01 35.04
C ALA A 30 -23.66 41.40 34.20
N THR A 31 -22.49 41.32 34.82
CA THR A 31 -21.21 41.24 34.11
C THR A 31 -21.26 40.07 33.13
N LEU A 32 -21.64 40.35 31.88
CA LEU A 32 -21.39 39.47 30.75
C LEU A 32 -19.88 39.43 30.57
N ALA A 33 -19.27 38.34 31.02
CA ALA A 33 -17.98 37.92 30.50
C ALA A 33 -18.10 37.87 28.98
N VAL A 34 -17.27 38.64 28.28
CA VAL A 34 -17.07 38.49 26.84
C VAL A 34 -16.34 37.17 26.64
N ALA A 35 -17.12 36.09 26.52
CA ALA A 35 -16.68 34.82 26.01
C ALA A 35 -17.61 34.44 24.87
N ALA A 36 -17.23 34.84 23.65
CA ALA A 36 -17.71 34.22 22.43
C ALA A 36 -16.79 34.65 21.27
N VAL A 37 -15.67 33.94 21.10
CA VAL A 37 -15.18 33.72 19.74
C VAL A 37 -16.16 32.71 19.14
N THR A 38 -17.21 33.18 18.48
CA THR A 38 -18.07 32.28 17.71
C THR A 38 -17.26 31.77 16.52
N ALA A 39 -16.86 30.50 16.57
CA ALA A 39 -16.35 29.79 15.39
C ALA A 39 -17.35 29.97 14.23
N ALA A 40 -16.84 30.18 13.02
CA ALA A 40 -17.71 30.24 11.85
C ALA A 40 -18.48 28.91 11.72
N PRO A 41 -19.77 28.93 11.31
CA PRO A 41 -20.52 27.70 11.12
C PRO A 41 -19.84 26.81 10.08
N ALA A 42 -19.68 25.53 10.39
CA ALA A 42 -19.11 24.54 9.47
C ALA A 42 -20.08 24.30 8.31
N VAL A 43 -19.54 24.23 7.09
CA VAL A 43 -20.30 23.88 5.88
C VAL A 43 -20.40 22.36 5.74
N PHE A 44 -19.33 21.65 6.12
CA PHE A 44 -19.35 20.21 6.29
C PHE A 44 -19.69 19.88 7.74
N ASP A 45 -20.67 19.00 7.95
CA ASP A 45 -21.03 18.47 9.28
C ASP A 45 -20.45 17.07 9.53
N THR A 46 -19.83 16.47 8.50
CA THR A 46 -19.23 15.14 8.53
C THR A 46 -17.93 15.11 7.70
N PRO A 47 -16.94 14.25 8.01
CA PRO A 47 -15.76 14.04 7.19
C PRO A 47 -16.14 13.55 5.79
N MET A 48 -15.62 14.23 4.77
CA MET A 48 -15.91 13.97 3.36
C MET A 48 -14.69 13.44 2.59
N ASN A 49 -13.56 13.24 3.25
CA ASN A 49 -12.32 12.79 2.62
C ASN A 49 -11.54 11.88 3.57
N SER A 50 -10.78 10.95 3.00
CA SER A 50 -9.95 10.00 3.77
C SER A 50 -8.49 9.93 3.31
N SER A 51 -8.20 10.30 2.04
CA SER A 51 -6.89 10.62 1.46
C SER A 51 -6.98 10.57 -0.08
N PRO A 52 -6.92 9.39 -0.76
CA PRO A 52 -7.07 9.31 -2.21
C PRO A 52 -8.52 9.40 -2.69
N ILE A 53 -9.48 9.31 -1.75
CA ILE A 53 -10.91 9.29 -2.03
C ILE A 53 -11.60 10.42 -1.26
N ALA A 54 -12.54 11.08 -1.93
CA ALA A 54 -13.44 12.05 -1.30
C ALA A 54 -14.88 11.90 -1.81
N LEU A 55 -15.84 12.14 -0.93
CA LEU A 55 -17.27 12.09 -1.17
C LEU A 55 -17.82 13.51 -1.26
N SER A 56 -18.67 13.80 -2.24
CA SER A 56 -19.35 15.09 -2.31
C SER A 56 -20.32 15.28 -1.14
N ALA A 57 -20.59 16.53 -0.75
CA ALA A 57 -21.43 16.81 0.41
C ALA A 57 -22.85 16.24 0.29
N ASN A 58 -23.39 16.20 -0.93
CA ASN A 58 -24.68 15.59 -1.23
C ASN A 58 -24.66 14.06 -1.36
N LYS A 59 -23.48 13.43 -1.19
CA LYS A 59 -23.25 11.99 -1.27
C LYS A 59 -23.66 11.37 -2.61
N GLN A 60 -23.52 12.12 -3.70
CA GLN A 60 -23.86 11.66 -5.06
C GLN A 60 -22.62 11.41 -5.93
N HIS A 61 -21.43 11.86 -5.51
CA HIS A 61 -20.21 11.70 -6.27
C HIS A 61 -19.04 11.28 -5.39
N ILE A 62 -18.32 10.24 -5.81
CA ILE A 62 -17.02 9.86 -5.25
C ILE A 62 -15.93 10.30 -6.21
N TRP A 63 -14.92 10.98 -5.69
CA TRP A 63 -13.72 11.39 -6.41
C TRP A 63 -12.56 10.49 -5.99
N VAL A 64 -11.85 9.93 -6.96
CA VAL A 64 -10.74 8.98 -6.74
C VAL A 64 -9.55 9.40 -7.58
N VAL A 65 -8.40 9.64 -6.94
CA VAL A 65 -7.15 9.90 -7.67
C VAL A 65 -6.59 8.62 -8.30
N ASN A 66 -6.00 8.74 -9.47
CA ASN A 66 -5.35 7.66 -10.20
C ASN A 66 -3.86 8.02 -10.38
N PRO A 67 -2.96 7.64 -9.43
CA PRO A 67 -1.56 8.05 -9.45
C PRO A 67 -0.84 7.71 -10.76
N ASP A 68 -1.04 6.50 -11.28
CA ASP A 68 -0.32 5.98 -12.46
C ASP A 68 -0.80 6.56 -13.81
N ASP A 69 -1.87 7.35 -13.79
CA ASP A 69 -2.59 7.82 -14.99
C ASP A 69 -2.84 9.33 -14.95
N ASP A 70 -2.21 10.03 -14.00
CA ASP A 70 -2.22 11.49 -13.86
C ASP A 70 -3.63 12.08 -13.96
N SER A 71 -4.60 11.40 -13.34
CA SER A 71 -6.01 11.73 -13.46
C SER A 71 -6.80 11.55 -12.16
N VAL A 72 -8.03 12.06 -12.17
CA VAL A 72 -9.04 11.79 -11.15
C VAL A 72 -10.30 11.25 -11.82
N SER A 73 -10.80 10.14 -11.30
CA SER A 73 -12.07 9.53 -11.69
C SER A 73 -13.19 10.05 -10.80
N VAL A 74 -14.38 10.23 -11.39
CA VAL A 74 -15.61 10.57 -10.67
C VAL A 74 -16.60 9.45 -10.86
N ILE A 75 -17.02 8.84 -9.75
CA ILE A 75 -18.06 7.82 -9.71
C ILE A 75 -19.37 8.52 -9.31
N GLY A 76 -20.40 8.37 -10.13
CA GLY A 76 -21.72 8.95 -9.90
C GLY A 76 -22.81 7.89 -9.79
N ASP A 77 -24.05 8.35 -9.65
CA ASP A 77 -25.26 7.52 -9.53
C ASP A 77 -25.21 6.52 -8.38
N LEU A 78 -24.67 6.98 -7.23
CA LEU A 78 -24.32 6.11 -6.09
C LEU A 78 -25.52 5.39 -5.48
N ASP A 79 -26.74 5.92 -5.61
CA ASP A 79 -27.95 5.33 -5.07
C ASP A 79 -28.59 4.27 -5.99
N ASN A 80 -28.22 4.22 -7.27
CA ASN A 80 -28.82 3.28 -8.24
C ASN A 80 -27.78 2.34 -8.84
N ASN A 81 -26.90 2.85 -9.69
CA ASN A 81 -25.90 2.08 -10.42
C ASN A 81 -24.56 2.82 -10.40
N PRO A 82 -23.74 2.67 -9.33
CA PRO A 82 -22.47 3.35 -9.22
C PRO A 82 -21.55 3.04 -10.41
N HIS A 83 -21.13 4.06 -11.16
CA HIS A 83 -20.20 3.90 -12.27
C HIS A 83 -19.36 5.17 -12.47
N VAL A 84 -18.22 5.02 -13.16
CA VAL A 84 -17.39 6.18 -13.53
C VAL A 84 -18.14 7.03 -14.55
N ILE A 85 -18.47 8.27 -14.18
CA ILE A 85 -19.18 9.25 -15.01
C ILE A 85 -18.23 10.27 -15.66
N ALA A 86 -17.02 10.43 -15.12
CA ALA A 86 -16.01 11.33 -15.66
C ALA A 86 -14.60 10.89 -15.27
N LYS A 87 -13.63 11.25 -16.13
CA LYS A 87 -12.20 11.13 -15.88
C LYS A 87 -11.55 12.45 -16.29
N ILE A 88 -10.80 13.06 -15.38
CA ILE A 88 -10.26 14.43 -15.52
C ILE A 88 -8.74 14.36 -15.35
N GLY A 89 -7.98 14.86 -16.32
CA GLY A 89 -6.53 14.93 -16.21
C GLY A 89 -6.11 15.95 -15.13
N VAL A 90 -5.06 15.64 -14.39
CA VAL A 90 -4.44 16.49 -13.36
C VAL A 90 -2.92 16.52 -13.56
N GLY A 91 -2.14 16.85 -12.52
CA GLY A 91 -0.68 16.83 -12.61
C GLY A 91 -0.13 15.45 -12.26
N ASP A 92 1.19 15.30 -12.36
CA ASP A 92 1.87 14.01 -12.25
C ASP A 92 1.78 13.39 -10.85
N GLU A 93 1.47 12.09 -10.82
CA GLU A 93 1.36 11.26 -9.61
C GLU A 93 0.40 11.84 -8.54
N PRO A 94 -0.91 11.97 -8.84
CA PRO A 94 -1.88 12.49 -7.87
C PRO A 94 -2.09 11.54 -6.69
N GLN A 95 -1.80 12.00 -5.46
CA GLN A 95 -1.82 11.17 -4.24
C GLN A 95 -3.07 11.38 -3.37
N SER A 96 -3.68 12.57 -3.40
CA SER A 96 -4.81 12.88 -2.52
C SER A 96 -5.75 13.92 -3.12
N VAL A 97 -7.03 13.86 -2.74
CA VAL A 97 -8.08 14.76 -3.21
C VAL A 97 -8.91 15.32 -2.04
N ALA A 98 -9.23 16.60 -2.11
CA ALA A 98 -10.12 17.29 -1.19
C ALA A 98 -11.16 18.14 -1.94
N LEU A 99 -12.39 18.17 -1.43
CA LEU A 99 -13.47 18.99 -1.98
C LEU A 99 -13.62 20.26 -1.14
N GLY A 100 -13.46 21.42 -1.77
CA GLY A 100 -13.87 22.70 -1.21
C GLY A 100 -15.26 23.06 -1.73
N VAL A 101 -16.28 22.84 -0.91
CA VAL A 101 -17.66 23.22 -1.27
C VAL A 101 -17.87 24.72 -1.21
N ASN A 102 -18.74 25.24 -2.06
CA ASN A 102 -19.30 26.55 -1.83
C ASN A 102 -20.38 26.42 -0.73
N ALA A 103 -20.30 27.21 0.34
CA ALA A 103 -21.25 27.19 1.45
C ALA A 103 -22.73 27.42 1.08
N LEU A 104 -22.99 27.78 -0.19
CA LEU A 104 -24.29 28.18 -0.70
C LEU A 104 -24.82 27.26 -1.82
N ASP A 105 -24.02 26.32 -2.34
CA ASP A 105 -24.38 25.49 -3.50
C ASP A 105 -23.57 24.18 -3.54
N ASP A 106 -24.18 23.05 -3.19
CA ASP A 106 -23.55 21.72 -3.23
C ASP A 106 -23.38 21.18 -4.66
N THR A 107 -24.00 21.84 -5.64
CA THR A 107 -23.80 21.56 -7.06
C THR A 107 -22.58 22.28 -7.62
N LYS A 108 -22.01 23.27 -6.92
CA LYS A 108 -20.82 24.02 -7.38
C LYS A 108 -19.72 24.03 -6.34
N TYR A 109 -18.61 23.38 -6.67
CA TYR A 109 -17.49 23.22 -5.75
C TYR A 109 -16.17 23.16 -6.49
N TYR A 110 -15.08 23.36 -5.73
CA TYR A 110 -13.73 23.13 -6.22
C TYR A 110 -13.22 21.80 -5.70
N VAL A 111 -12.51 21.07 -6.56
CA VAL A 111 -11.75 19.88 -6.18
C VAL A 111 -10.29 20.22 -6.23
N TYR A 112 -9.56 19.91 -5.17
CA TYR A 112 -8.14 20.14 -5.03
C TYR A 112 -7.43 18.80 -5.00
N VAL A 113 -6.44 18.63 -5.86
CA VAL A 113 -5.73 17.36 -6.05
C VAL A 113 -4.24 17.61 -5.86
N ALA A 114 -3.63 16.91 -4.90
CA ALA A 114 -2.19 16.99 -4.64
C ALA A 114 -1.44 16.06 -5.60
N ASN A 115 -0.57 16.62 -6.43
CA ASN A 115 0.21 15.93 -7.45
C ASN A 115 1.67 15.81 -6.98
N ALA A 116 2.06 14.63 -6.50
CA ALA A 116 3.29 14.44 -5.74
C ALA A 116 4.54 14.70 -6.60
N ALA A 117 4.61 14.09 -7.78
CA ALA A 117 5.76 14.23 -8.68
C ALA A 117 5.85 15.64 -9.30
N ASP A 118 4.71 16.28 -9.56
CA ASP A 118 4.66 17.64 -10.14
C ASP A 118 4.87 18.76 -9.10
N ASN A 119 4.94 18.42 -7.80
CA ASN A 119 5.10 19.39 -6.70
C ASN A 119 3.99 20.47 -6.68
N SER A 120 2.78 20.08 -7.07
CA SER A 120 1.68 21.00 -7.34
C SER A 120 0.34 20.53 -6.78
N VAL A 121 -0.63 21.45 -6.80
CA VAL A 121 -2.05 21.15 -6.60
C VAL A 121 -2.85 21.56 -7.82
N SER A 122 -3.59 20.62 -8.39
CA SER A 122 -4.59 20.86 -9.43
C SER A 122 -5.92 21.27 -8.81
N ILE A 123 -6.52 22.34 -9.32
CA ILE A 123 -7.81 22.87 -8.86
C ILE A 123 -8.82 22.75 -9.99
N ILE A 124 -9.86 21.95 -9.78
CA ILE A 124 -10.92 21.68 -10.74
C ILE A 124 -12.17 22.42 -10.30
N ASN A 125 -12.75 23.22 -11.19
CA ASN A 125 -14.02 23.89 -10.95
C ASN A 125 -15.16 23.02 -11.49
N VAL A 126 -16.04 22.59 -10.60
CA VAL A 126 -17.07 21.59 -10.89
C VAL A 126 -18.45 22.20 -10.77
N THR A 127 -19.31 21.90 -11.73
CA THR A 127 -20.77 22.03 -11.62
C THR A 127 -21.43 20.66 -11.82
N ALA A 128 -22.12 20.16 -10.80
CA ALA A 128 -22.75 18.84 -10.73
C ALA A 128 -24.27 18.99 -10.60
N SER A 129 -24.97 19.06 -11.73
CA SER A 129 -26.43 19.29 -11.76
C SER A 129 -27.28 18.04 -11.52
N THR A 130 -26.71 16.84 -11.69
CA THR A 130 -27.38 15.55 -11.46
C THR A 130 -26.39 14.53 -10.88
N PRO A 131 -26.85 13.42 -10.27
CA PRO A 131 -25.97 12.34 -9.80
C PRO A 131 -25.12 11.68 -10.90
N THR A 132 -25.55 11.79 -12.15
CA THR A 132 -24.96 11.12 -13.31
C THR A 132 -24.12 12.05 -14.19
N SER A 133 -24.02 13.34 -13.85
CA SER A 133 -23.36 14.31 -14.73
C SER A 133 -22.69 15.43 -13.95
N ILE A 134 -21.42 15.63 -14.27
CA ILE A 134 -20.64 16.77 -13.86
C ILE A 134 -20.11 17.52 -15.09
N THR A 135 -19.88 18.81 -14.92
CA THR A 135 -19.18 19.64 -15.89
C THR A 135 -18.00 20.30 -15.20
N THR A 136 -16.86 20.33 -15.87
CA THR A 136 -15.66 21.02 -15.40
C THR A 136 -15.40 22.25 -16.26
N THR A 137 -14.84 23.29 -15.64
CA THR A 137 -14.45 24.52 -16.35
C THR A 137 -12.99 24.82 -16.08
N PRO A 138 -12.10 24.72 -17.09
CA PRO A 138 -12.32 24.25 -18.46
C PRO A 138 -12.64 22.75 -18.53
N PHE A 139 -13.34 22.34 -19.60
CA PHE A 139 -13.78 20.96 -19.77
C PHE A 139 -12.61 19.97 -19.74
N GLY A 140 -12.74 18.92 -18.93
CA GLY A 140 -11.82 17.79 -18.82
C GLY A 140 -10.47 18.07 -18.18
N ARG A 141 -10.21 19.27 -17.64
CA ARG A 141 -8.89 19.65 -17.08
C ARG A 141 -9.02 20.61 -15.89
N PRO A 142 -7.95 20.87 -15.13
CA PRO A 142 -7.99 21.79 -14.01
C PRO A 142 -8.22 23.24 -14.48
N GLU A 143 -8.94 24.03 -13.68
CA GLU A 143 -9.02 25.49 -13.83
C GLU A 143 -7.65 26.12 -13.62
N LYS A 144 -6.92 25.62 -12.63
CA LYS A 144 -5.69 26.20 -12.15
C LYS A 144 -4.78 25.13 -11.57
N THR A 145 -3.48 25.30 -11.76
CA THR A 145 -2.44 24.54 -11.06
C THR A 145 -1.63 25.50 -10.20
N ILE A 146 -1.33 25.11 -8.96
CA ILE A 146 -0.59 25.90 -8.00
C ILE A 146 0.62 25.10 -7.53
N VAL A 147 1.82 25.66 -7.63
CA VAL A 147 3.01 25.09 -7.01
C VAL A 147 2.91 25.24 -5.49
N THR A 148 3.12 24.15 -4.75
CA THR A 148 3.07 24.15 -3.29
C THR A 148 4.47 23.95 -2.69
N GLY A 149 4.92 22.71 -2.61
CA GLY A 149 6.22 22.30 -2.09
C GLY A 149 6.56 20.89 -2.57
N ALA A 150 7.71 20.36 -2.16
CA ALA A 150 8.17 19.06 -2.63
C ALA A 150 7.28 17.90 -2.13
N GLU A 151 6.86 17.05 -3.06
CA GLU A 151 6.06 15.83 -2.80
C GLU A 151 4.76 16.10 -1.99
N PRO A 152 3.80 16.89 -2.50
CA PRO A 152 2.52 17.10 -1.84
C PRO A 152 1.77 15.76 -1.76
N TRP A 153 1.63 15.23 -0.54
CA TRP A 153 1.16 13.87 -0.30
C TRP A 153 -0.31 13.81 0.10
N ASN A 154 -0.75 14.75 0.93
CA ASN A 154 -2.11 14.79 1.46
C ASN A 154 -2.68 16.19 1.40
N ILE A 155 -3.99 16.28 1.21
CA ILE A 155 -4.71 17.54 1.10
C ILE A 155 -6.05 17.46 1.84
N VAL A 156 -6.39 18.51 2.58
CA VAL A 156 -7.68 18.61 3.29
C VAL A 156 -8.24 20.03 3.18
N ALA A 157 -9.54 20.13 2.92
CA ALA A 157 -10.25 21.40 2.94
C ALA A 157 -10.76 21.69 4.36
N SER A 158 -10.73 22.96 4.76
CA SER A 158 -11.29 23.36 6.05
C SER A 158 -12.83 23.22 6.07
N PRO A 159 -13.44 22.86 7.20
CA PRO A 159 -14.90 22.72 7.30
C PRO A 159 -15.69 23.99 6.96
N ASP A 160 -15.10 25.17 7.16
CA ASP A 160 -15.70 26.46 6.78
C ASP A 160 -15.51 26.82 5.29
N ALA A 161 -14.89 25.92 4.51
CA ALA A 161 -14.56 26.05 3.10
C ALA A 161 -13.71 27.28 2.72
N LYS A 162 -12.96 27.86 3.66
CA LYS A 162 -12.14 29.05 3.40
C LYS A 162 -10.67 28.75 3.11
N ARG A 163 -10.18 27.58 3.53
CA ARG A 163 -8.78 27.18 3.40
C ARG A 163 -8.65 25.74 2.90
N VAL A 164 -7.51 25.48 2.28
CA VAL A 164 -7.06 24.13 1.93
C VAL A 164 -5.63 24.00 2.45
N PHE A 165 -5.35 22.87 3.09
CA PHE A 165 -4.05 22.54 3.69
C PHE A 165 -3.42 21.39 2.92
N VAL A 166 -2.15 21.54 2.56
CA VAL A 166 -1.41 20.57 1.74
C VAL A 166 -0.15 20.14 2.47
N ALA A 167 0.04 18.85 2.70
CA ALA A 167 1.22 18.28 3.33
C ALA A 167 2.30 18.04 2.27
N ASN A 168 3.38 18.81 2.28
CA ASN A 168 4.53 18.60 1.40
C ASN A 168 5.53 17.68 2.10
N SER A 169 5.52 16.39 1.76
CA SER A 169 6.20 15.34 2.50
C SER A 169 7.72 15.51 2.50
N ALA A 170 8.31 15.72 1.32
CA ALA A 170 9.76 15.88 1.17
C ALA A 170 10.28 17.24 1.67
N GLN A 171 9.39 18.22 1.90
CA GLN A 171 9.77 19.57 2.33
C GLN A 171 9.47 19.87 3.80
N ASP A 172 8.84 18.95 4.53
CA ASP A 172 8.47 19.14 5.94
C ASP A 172 7.60 20.38 6.21
N THR A 173 6.71 20.74 5.28
CA THR A 173 5.85 21.94 5.39
C THR A 173 4.39 21.66 5.12
N ILE A 174 3.51 22.52 5.66
CA ILE A 174 2.11 22.61 5.25
C ILE A 174 1.89 23.86 4.40
N THR A 175 1.53 23.73 3.13
CA THR A 175 1.06 24.87 2.32
C THR A 175 -0.39 25.19 2.67
N VAL A 176 -0.68 26.48 2.86
CA VAL A 176 -2.02 27.00 3.13
C VAL A 176 -2.52 27.76 1.91
N ILE A 177 -3.63 27.31 1.33
CA ILE A 177 -4.28 27.92 0.18
C ILE A 177 -5.58 28.57 0.65
N ARG A 178 -5.84 29.80 0.21
CA ARG A 178 -7.17 30.41 0.35
C ARG A 178 -8.12 29.86 -0.72
N ALA A 179 -9.26 29.34 -0.29
CA ALA A 179 -10.24 28.76 -1.21
C ALA A 179 -10.98 29.83 -2.06
N ASP A 180 -11.18 31.03 -1.52
CA ASP A 180 -11.92 32.11 -2.20
C ASP A 180 -11.22 32.64 -3.46
N SER A 181 -9.92 32.82 -3.36
CA SER A 181 -9.03 33.39 -4.37
C SER A 181 -8.18 32.34 -5.06
N ARG A 182 -8.14 31.11 -4.53
CA ARG A 182 -7.29 30.00 -5.01
C ARG A 182 -5.84 30.45 -5.05
N THR A 183 -5.35 31.03 -3.96
CA THR A 183 -3.97 31.55 -3.86
C THR A 183 -3.28 31.04 -2.59
N VAL A 184 -1.96 30.87 -2.66
CA VAL A 184 -1.14 30.45 -1.51
C VAL A 184 -1.04 31.62 -0.53
N VAL A 185 -1.36 31.37 0.74
CA VAL A 185 -1.09 32.27 1.87
C VAL A 185 0.38 32.18 2.26
N GLY A 186 0.89 30.95 2.34
CA GLY A 186 2.27 30.65 2.73
C GLY A 186 2.42 29.21 3.21
N ASN A 187 3.55 28.93 3.85
CA ASN A 187 3.92 27.60 4.32
C ASN A 187 4.19 27.61 5.82
N VAL A 188 3.68 26.62 6.55
CA VAL A 188 4.02 26.36 7.95
C VAL A 188 5.21 25.39 7.98
N ASP A 189 6.29 25.77 8.65
CA ASP A 189 7.50 24.95 8.82
C ASP A 189 7.33 23.98 10.00
N LEU A 190 7.28 22.68 9.72
CA LEU A 190 7.20 21.64 10.74
C LEU A 190 8.57 21.19 11.20
N ARG A 191 9.58 21.19 10.31
CA ARG A 191 10.94 20.74 10.59
C ARG A 191 11.60 21.57 11.70
N ASN A 192 11.43 22.89 11.63
CA ASN A 192 11.99 23.83 12.61
C ASN A 192 11.00 24.21 13.71
N SER A 193 10.15 23.28 14.13
CA SER A 193 9.15 23.48 15.18
C SER A 193 9.29 22.46 16.31
N ILE A 194 8.50 22.63 17.37
CA ILE A 194 8.42 21.67 18.48
C ILE A 194 7.92 20.28 18.04
N CYS A 195 7.26 20.18 16.87
CA CYS A 195 6.79 18.91 16.33
C CYS A 195 7.93 17.98 15.87
N ASN A 196 9.13 18.51 15.67
CA ASN A 196 10.30 17.72 15.29
C ASN A 196 11.42 17.74 16.35
N ASP A 197 11.08 18.14 17.58
CA ASP A 197 12.00 18.05 18.71
C ASP A 197 12.14 16.60 19.22
N PRO A 198 13.30 16.23 19.79
CA PRO A 198 14.49 17.07 19.98
C PRO A 198 15.46 17.10 18.78
N ASP A 199 15.24 16.26 17.76
CA ASP A 199 16.19 16.08 16.65
C ASP A 199 15.63 16.60 15.32
N ARG A 200 15.77 17.92 15.13
CA ARG A 200 15.29 18.64 13.93
C ARG A 200 16.11 18.34 12.66
N ASN A 201 17.17 17.55 12.75
CA ASN A 201 17.91 17.11 11.57
C ASN A 201 17.17 15.99 10.82
N ARG A 202 16.25 15.30 11.49
CA ARG A 202 15.39 14.30 10.84
C ARG A 202 14.30 14.99 10.04
N VAL A 203 13.93 14.37 8.93
CA VAL A 203 12.75 14.80 8.17
C VAL A 203 11.49 14.52 8.99
N PHE A 204 10.54 15.46 9.00
CA PHE A 204 9.23 15.25 9.60
C PHE A 204 8.34 14.40 8.68
N GLN A 205 8.40 14.61 7.37
CA GLN A 205 7.57 13.90 6.39
C GLN A 205 6.08 13.93 6.75
N PRO A 206 5.42 15.10 6.66
CA PRO A 206 3.99 15.19 6.97
C PRO A 206 3.22 14.26 6.02
N ARG A 207 2.30 13.46 6.60
CA ARG A 207 1.58 12.40 5.86
C ARG A 207 0.06 12.56 5.97
N GLY A 208 -0.53 12.28 7.12
CA GLY A 208 -1.96 12.40 7.36
C GLY A 208 -2.34 13.81 7.81
N LEU A 209 -3.47 14.32 7.31
CA LEU A 209 -4.06 15.60 7.71
C LEU A 209 -5.50 15.42 8.17
N ALA A 210 -5.89 16.06 9.28
CA ALA A 210 -7.29 16.19 9.68
C ALA A 210 -7.57 17.53 10.35
N VAL A 211 -8.69 18.16 9.98
CA VAL A 211 -9.14 19.44 10.53
C VAL A 211 -10.36 19.21 11.43
N THR A 212 -10.38 19.84 12.59
CA THR A 212 -11.53 19.76 13.51
C THR A 212 -12.75 20.46 12.92
N LEU A 213 -13.94 19.97 13.25
CA LEU A 213 -15.21 20.48 12.70
C LEU A 213 -15.45 21.97 12.98
N ASN A 214 -15.03 22.45 14.15
CA ASN A 214 -15.06 23.85 14.56
C ASN A 214 -13.96 24.72 13.89
N ASN A 215 -13.11 24.13 13.04
CA ASN A 215 -12.08 24.77 12.24
C ASN A 215 -11.03 25.56 13.04
N ASP A 216 -10.70 25.09 14.24
CA ASP A 216 -9.71 25.73 15.11
C ASP A 216 -8.39 24.95 15.20
N ARG A 217 -8.36 23.68 14.79
CA ARG A 217 -7.17 22.81 14.86
C ARG A 217 -6.97 21.99 13.59
N LEU A 218 -5.71 21.88 13.20
CA LEU A 218 -5.22 20.96 12.16
C LEU A 218 -4.25 19.98 12.81
N TYR A 219 -4.47 18.69 12.60
CA TYR A 219 -3.54 17.64 13.00
C TYR A 219 -2.74 17.14 11.80
N VAL A 220 -1.45 16.90 12.03
CA VAL A 220 -0.50 16.41 11.03
C VAL A 220 0.28 15.23 11.59
N THR A 221 0.20 14.07 10.95
CA THR A 221 1.01 12.90 11.36
C THR A 221 2.43 13.03 10.83
N ARG A 222 3.40 12.59 11.64
CA ARG A 222 4.78 12.34 11.19
C ARG A 222 4.83 10.96 10.55
N PHE A 223 5.38 10.80 9.33
CA PHE A 223 5.37 9.47 8.70
C PHE A 223 6.16 8.44 9.52
N LEU A 224 7.44 8.72 9.81
CA LEU A 224 8.30 7.79 10.54
C LEU A 224 8.44 8.14 12.03
N SER A 225 8.54 7.09 12.83
CA SER A 225 8.84 7.20 14.26
C SER A 225 10.33 7.14 14.52
N PHE A 226 10.74 7.94 15.49
CA PHE A 226 12.13 8.17 15.84
C PHE A 226 12.39 7.81 17.29
N THR A 227 13.66 7.55 17.58
CA THR A 227 14.13 7.27 18.93
C THR A 227 13.81 8.45 19.83
N LYS A 228 13.03 8.20 20.87
CA LYS A 228 12.64 9.23 21.83
C LYS A 228 13.78 9.49 22.82
N GLU A 229 13.68 10.56 23.60
CA GLU A 229 14.62 10.82 24.69
C GLU A 229 14.63 9.64 25.69
N GLY A 230 15.81 9.12 26.01
CA GLY A 230 15.98 7.92 26.83
C GLY A 230 15.61 6.59 26.15
N GLY A 231 15.15 6.61 24.89
CA GLY A 231 14.83 5.42 24.12
C GLY A 231 16.06 4.74 23.52
N THR A 232 15.98 3.42 23.30
CA THR A 232 17.05 2.62 22.68
C THR A 232 16.66 2.19 21.27
N GLN A 233 17.51 2.46 20.27
CA GLN A 233 17.29 1.99 18.91
C GLN A 233 17.27 0.45 18.89
N GLY A 234 16.22 -0.14 18.30
CA GLY A 234 16.04 -1.59 18.26
C GLY A 234 15.27 -2.17 19.45
N ALA A 235 14.82 -1.34 20.39
CA ALA A 235 13.88 -1.74 21.43
C ALA A 235 12.44 -1.35 21.07
N ASP A 236 11.48 -2.19 21.47
CA ASP A 236 10.05 -2.01 21.25
C ASP A 236 9.45 -0.73 21.86
N ASP A 237 10.09 -0.19 22.89
CA ASP A 237 9.70 1.05 23.57
C ASP A 237 10.65 2.22 23.27
N GLY A 238 11.65 1.99 22.41
CA GLY A 238 12.70 2.94 22.10
C GLY A 238 12.27 4.12 21.24
N LYS A 239 11.14 4.00 20.54
CA LYS A 239 10.59 5.03 19.66
C LYS A 239 9.17 5.41 20.02
N GLU A 240 8.71 6.55 19.52
CA GLU A 240 7.34 7.03 19.69
C GLU A 240 6.81 7.68 18.40
N GLY A 241 5.50 7.53 18.20
CA GLY A 241 4.76 8.23 17.16
C GLY A 241 4.56 9.70 17.53
N VAL A 242 4.38 10.56 16.53
CA VAL A 242 4.22 12.00 16.70
C VAL A 242 3.08 12.50 15.81
N VAL A 243 2.15 13.23 16.41
CA VAL A 243 1.12 14.01 15.73
C VAL A 243 1.27 15.47 16.14
N CYS A 244 1.50 16.34 15.17
CA CYS A 244 1.61 17.78 15.35
C CYS A 244 0.22 18.42 15.37
N GLU A 245 -0.04 19.29 16.33
CA GLU A 245 -1.27 20.11 16.40
C GLU A 245 -0.94 21.54 16.00
N LEU A 246 -1.71 22.09 15.06
CA LEU A 246 -1.62 23.49 14.64
C LEU A 246 -2.91 24.22 14.97
N ASN A 247 -2.79 25.39 15.59
CA ASN A 247 -3.92 26.30 15.78
C ASN A 247 -4.24 27.01 14.47
N ILE A 248 -5.50 26.93 14.08
CA ILE A 248 -6.03 27.59 12.89
C ILE A 248 -6.62 28.96 13.32
N PRO A 249 -6.05 30.09 12.87
CA PRO A 249 -6.58 31.40 13.22
C PRO A 249 -7.91 31.68 12.52
N ALA A 250 -8.75 32.54 13.11
CA ALA A 250 -10.00 32.99 12.49
C ALA A 250 -9.76 33.85 11.23
N ASP A 251 -8.67 34.62 11.21
CA ASP A 251 -8.24 35.35 10.02
C ASP A 251 -7.62 34.38 8.99
N VAL A 252 -8.30 34.26 7.85
CA VAL A 252 -7.94 33.42 6.72
C VAL A 252 -6.68 33.87 5.99
N ALA A 253 -6.20 35.09 6.22
CA ALA A 253 -4.91 35.56 5.70
C ALA A 253 -3.71 35.20 6.60
N THR A 254 -3.97 34.76 7.83
CA THR A 254 -2.93 34.38 8.78
C THR A 254 -2.65 32.87 8.70
N LEU A 255 -1.37 32.49 8.72
CA LEU A 255 -0.97 31.08 8.72
C LEU A 255 -1.32 30.39 10.05
N PRO A 256 -1.71 29.11 10.04
CA PRO A 256 -1.74 28.29 11.25
C PRO A 256 -0.38 28.28 11.95
N THR A 257 -0.41 28.14 13.27
CA THR A 257 0.80 28.09 14.10
C THR A 257 0.87 26.79 14.86
N VAL A 258 2.06 26.20 14.96
CA VAL A 258 2.28 25.01 15.79
C VAL A 258 1.87 25.29 17.24
N ALA A 259 0.99 24.46 17.77
CA ALA A 259 0.35 24.62 19.07
C ALA A 259 0.77 23.54 20.07
N GLY A 260 1.00 22.31 19.60
CA GLY A 260 1.27 21.18 20.47
C GLY A 260 1.73 19.94 19.72
N VAL A 261 2.09 18.92 20.49
CA VAL A 261 2.54 17.62 19.99
C VAL A 261 1.88 16.53 20.82
N VAL A 262 1.22 15.59 20.16
CA VAL A 262 0.75 14.35 20.78
C VAL A 262 1.77 13.26 20.48
N LYS A 263 2.38 12.73 21.53
CA LYS A 263 3.32 11.61 21.47
C LYS A 263 2.57 10.31 21.69
N LEU A 264 2.69 9.38 20.76
CA LEU A 264 2.02 8.08 20.81
C LEU A 264 3.01 7.01 21.27
N GLY A 265 2.77 6.45 22.44
CA GLY A 265 3.65 5.46 23.07
C GLY A 265 3.51 4.06 22.46
N SER A 266 4.46 3.18 22.77
CA SER A 266 4.35 1.76 22.42
C SER A 266 3.18 1.11 23.14
N GLN A 267 2.52 0.17 22.47
CA GLN A 267 1.39 -0.59 23.01
C GLN A 267 1.76 -2.06 23.12
N ASP A 268 1.11 -2.78 24.02
CA ASP A 268 1.16 -4.24 24.07
C ASP A 268 0.59 -4.79 22.75
N THR A 269 1.31 -5.68 22.07
CA THR A 269 0.82 -6.25 20.80
C THR A 269 -0.23 -7.33 21.03
N GLY A 270 -0.31 -7.88 22.24
CA GLY A 270 -1.02 -9.10 22.62
C GLY A 270 -0.30 -10.39 22.22
N PHE A 271 0.87 -10.33 21.58
CA PHE A 271 1.70 -11.51 21.32
C PHE A 271 2.79 -11.63 22.40
N ASN A 272 3.07 -12.87 22.81
CA ASN A 272 4.10 -13.15 23.79
C ASN A 272 5.21 -13.99 23.17
N ILE A 273 6.46 -13.70 23.54
CA ILE A 273 7.64 -14.48 23.17
C ILE A 273 8.53 -14.67 24.38
N ASP A 274 9.11 -15.85 24.55
CA ASP A 274 10.17 -16.07 25.53
C ASP A 274 11.46 -15.44 24.98
N ALA A 275 11.71 -14.18 25.32
CA ALA A 275 12.79 -13.39 24.72
C ALA A 275 14.15 -13.74 25.35
N ASN A 276 14.15 -14.22 26.59
CA ASN A 276 15.34 -14.50 27.38
C ASN A 276 15.67 -16.01 27.47
N GLY A 277 14.79 -16.88 26.97
CA GLY A 277 14.96 -18.33 26.96
C GLY A 277 14.71 -18.99 28.32
N ASP A 278 14.00 -18.32 29.24
CA ASP A 278 13.73 -18.81 30.60
C ASP A 278 12.49 -19.73 30.67
N GLY A 279 11.77 -19.91 29.56
CA GLY A 279 10.55 -20.70 29.45
C GLY A 279 9.27 -19.91 29.75
N THR A 280 9.35 -18.62 30.07
CA THR A 280 8.23 -17.74 30.37
C THR A 280 7.99 -16.78 29.19
N PRO A 281 6.82 -16.82 28.54
CA PRO A 281 6.52 -15.87 27.48
C PRO A 281 6.40 -14.44 28.01
N ASP A 282 7.22 -13.53 27.49
CA ASP A 282 7.20 -12.09 27.75
C ASP A 282 6.26 -11.38 26.76
N PRO A 283 5.45 -10.39 27.22
CA PRO A 283 4.67 -9.55 26.33
C PRO A 283 5.57 -8.76 25.37
N THR A 284 5.23 -8.77 24.09
CA THR A 284 5.88 -7.91 23.09
C THR A 284 5.18 -6.56 23.01
N ARG A 285 5.92 -5.51 22.65
CA ARG A 285 5.36 -4.17 22.47
C ARG A 285 5.67 -3.66 21.07
N ALA A 286 4.82 -2.79 20.54
CA ALA A 286 5.13 -2.12 19.28
C ALA A 286 4.85 -0.62 19.39
N PHE A 287 5.73 0.20 18.84
CA PHE A 287 5.50 1.64 18.73
C PHE A 287 4.81 1.96 17.39
N PRO A 288 3.88 2.94 17.36
CA PRO A 288 3.29 3.40 16.11
C PRO A 288 4.37 3.91 15.17
N ASN A 289 4.34 3.53 13.90
CA ASN A 289 5.27 3.95 12.86
C ASN A 289 4.52 4.05 11.52
N GLN A 290 5.12 4.58 10.46
CA GLN A 290 4.47 4.74 9.14
C GLN A 290 3.00 5.25 9.25
N MET A 291 2.80 6.37 9.96
CA MET A 291 1.45 6.88 10.27
C MET A 291 0.87 7.60 9.03
N GLN A 292 0.19 6.85 8.18
CA GLN A 292 -0.26 7.32 6.85
C GLN A 292 -1.44 8.29 6.91
N SER A 293 -2.38 8.08 7.83
CA SER A 293 -3.60 8.87 7.90
C SER A 293 -4.05 9.13 9.34
N ILE A 294 -4.94 10.11 9.46
CA ILE A 294 -5.62 10.47 10.70
C ILE A 294 -7.05 10.89 10.35
N VAL A 295 -8.02 10.40 11.11
CA VAL A 295 -9.44 10.74 10.93
C VAL A 295 -10.01 11.21 12.25
N ILE A 296 -10.62 12.39 12.27
CA ILE A 296 -11.32 12.91 13.44
C ILE A 296 -12.77 12.47 13.39
N ARG A 297 -13.25 11.91 14.50
CA ARG A 297 -14.64 11.52 14.73
C ARG A 297 -15.01 11.96 16.13
N ASP A 298 -16.03 12.81 16.22
CA ASP A 298 -16.40 13.47 17.48
C ASP A 298 -15.18 14.17 18.13
N ASN A 299 -14.91 13.88 19.40
CA ASN A 299 -13.77 14.44 20.13
C ASN A 299 -12.50 13.56 20.06
N GLN A 300 -12.38 12.70 19.05
CA GLN A 300 -11.35 11.68 18.97
C GLN A 300 -10.70 11.66 17.60
N ALA A 301 -9.42 11.29 17.55
CA ALA A 301 -8.72 11.06 16.30
C ALA A 301 -8.19 9.62 16.24
N TYR A 302 -8.38 8.98 15.08
CA TYR A 302 -8.03 7.59 14.83
C TYR A 302 -6.94 7.53 13.77
N LEU A 303 -5.90 6.73 14.02
CA LEU A 303 -4.69 6.67 13.20
C LEU A 303 -4.41 5.20 12.83
N PRO A 304 -4.84 4.73 11.66
CA PRO A 304 -4.37 3.45 11.16
C PRO A 304 -2.89 3.56 10.77
N ASN A 305 -2.06 2.64 11.25
CA ASN A 305 -0.62 2.70 11.03
C ASN A 305 0.06 1.32 11.19
N ILE A 306 1.26 1.19 10.63
CA ILE A 306 2.12 0.03 10.85
C ILE A 306 2.92 0.25 12.13
N ALA A 307 2.72 -0.55 13.16
CA ALA A 307 3.55 -0.50 14.35
C ALA A 307 4.73 -1.48 14.26
N ALA A 308 5.86 -1.12 14.88
CA ALA A 308 7.09 -1.91 14.82
C ALA A 308 7.50 -2.41 16.21
N SER A 309 7.88 -3.69 16.27
CA SER A 309 8.40 -4.40 17.45
C SER A 309 9.79 -4.97 17.12
N PRO A 310 10.85 -4.14 17.11
CA PRO A 310 12.18 -4.57 16.69
C PRO A 310 12.94 -5.44 17.71
N SER A 311 12.42 -5.63 18.94
CA SER A 311 13.08 -6.48 19.94
C SER A 311 13.20 -7.92 19.42
N LYS A 312 14.33 -8.56 19.69
CA LYS A 312 14.57 -9.95 19.30
C LYS A 312 13.80 -10.92 20.21
N PRO A 313 13.53 -12.17 19.74
CA PRO A 313 13.77 -12.70 18.40
C PRO A 313 12.78 -12.19 17.34
N LEU A 314 13.29 -11.89 16.15
CA LEU A 314 12.47 -11.45 15.03
C LEU A 314 11.59 -12.61 14.50
N LYS A 315 10.28 -12.42 14.46
CA LYS A 315 9.30 -13.35 13.87
C LYS A 315 8.21 -12.57 13.15
N PHE A 316 7.71 -13.14 12.06
CA PHE A 316 6.66 -12.55 11.22
C PHE A 316 5.46 -11.97 12.00
N ASN A 317 4.97 -12.68 13.03
CA ASN A 317 3.79 -12.28 13.78
C ASN A 317 4.07 -11.31 14.94
N VAL A 318 5.33 -10.97 15.22
CA VAL A 318 5.70 -10.06 16.31
C VAL A 318 6.35 -8.78 15.81
N ASP A 319 7.16 -8.83 14.74
CA ASP A 319 8.02 -7.72 14.29
C ASP A 319 7.25 -6.47 13.81
N THR A 320 6.12 -6.71 13.16
CA THR A 320 5.27 -5.67 12.59
C THR A 320 3.82 -5.93 12.97
N GLN A 321 3.10 -4.88 13.35
CA GLN A 321 1.72 -4.97 13.81
C GLN A 321 0.83 -3.98 13.05
N ALA A 322 -0.43 -4.30 12.87
CA ALA A 322 -1.42 -3.40 12.26
C ALA A 322 -2.22 -2.68 13.33
N PHE A 323 -1.84 -1.44 13.66
CA PHE A 323 -2.50 -0.68 14.72
C PHE A 323 -3.55 0.28 14.15
N VAL A 324 -4.55 0.57 14.98
CA VAL A 324 -5.31 1.81 14.93
C VAL A 324 -5.15 2.51 16.27
N ASN A 325 -4.26 3.49 16.33
CA ASN A 325 -4.03 4.32 17.51
C ASN A 325 -5.15 5.37 17.68
N VAL A 326 -5.38 5.82 18.92
CA VAL A 326 -6.48 6.75 19.26
C VAL A 326 -5.97 7.91 20.10
N ILE A 327 -6.37 9.12 19.74
CA ILE A 327 -6.17 10.36 20.49
C ILE A 327 -7.53 10.83 21.02
N ASP A 328 -7.62 11.10 22.32
CA ASP A 328 -8.79 11.76 22.92
C ASP A 328 -8.62 13.28 22.93
N ASN A 329 -9.72 14.00 23.12
CA ASN A 329 -9.77 15.46 23.23
C ASN A 329 -9.27 16.17 21.97
N ALA A 330 -9.49 15.54 20.81
CA ALA A 330 -9.03 16.04 19.52
C ALA A 330 -9.76 17.32 19.08
N ALA A 331 -11.04 17.49 19.44
CA ALA A 331 -11.82 18.68 19.10
C ALA A 331 -11.88 19.70 20.25
N THR A 332 -11.93 19.22 21.50
CA THR A 332 -12.09 20.04 22.70
C THR A 332 -11.16 19.56 23.81
N GLY A 333 -10.50 20.50 24.49
CA GLY A 333 -9.54 20.21 25.55
C GLY A 333 -8.10 20.06 25.05
N THR A 334 -7.27 19.33 25.81
CA THR A 334 -5.88 19.04 25.46
C THR A 334 -5.78 17.64 24.87
N PRO A 335 -5.32 17.49 23.62
CA PRO A 335 -5.24 16.19 22.97
C PRO A 335 -4.27 15.26 23.70
N THR A 336 -4.67 14.00 23.91
CA THR A 336 -3.87 13.02 24.67
C THR A 336 -3.93 11.65 24.02
N ASP A 337 -2.81 10.92 24.05
CA ASP A 337 -2.76 9.51 23.64
C ASP A 337 -3.71 8.66 24.51
N ALA A 338 -4.76 8.13 23.89
CA ALA A 338 -5.75 7.26 24.52
C ALA A 338 -5.51 5.78 24.16
N SER A 339 -4.42 5.48 23.47
CA SER A 339 -4.17 4.17 22.89
C SER A 339 -4.11 3.08 23.94
N ALA A 340 -3.69 3.37 25.19
CA ALA A 340 -3.65 2.39 26.26
C ALA A 340 -5.00 1.68 26.53
N ASN A 341 -6.14 2.29 26.19
CA ASN A 341 -7.46 1.73 26.48
C ASN A 341 -8.43 1.73 25.28
N LYS A 342 -8.11 2.42 24.18
CA LYS A 342 -9.05 2.61 23.06
C LYS A 342 -8.55 2.11 21.70
N PHE A 343 -7.27 1.75 21.60
CA PHE A 343 -6.67 1.27 20.34
C PHE A 343 -7.07 -0.17 20.03
N ILE A 344 -6.70 -0.62 18.82
CA ILE A 344 -6.70 -2.05 18.49
C ILE A 344 -5.46 -2.44 17.69
N ASN A 345 -4.96 -3.64 17.96
CA ASN A 345 -4.08 -4.35 17.05
C ASN A 345 -4.89 -5.32 16.19
N MET A 346 -5.00 -5.04 14.89
CA MET A 346 -5.78 -5.83 13.96
C MET A 346 -5.20 -7.24 13.72
N HIS A 347 -3.92 -7.48 14.04
CA HIS A 347 -3.32 -8.82 14.00
C HIS A 347 -3.88 -9.78 15.05
N LEU A 348 -4.53 -9.28 16.11
CA LEU A 348 -5.24 -10.12 17.06
C LEU A 348 -6.42 -10.88 16.41
N GLY A 349 -6.89 -10.39 15.24
CA GLY A 349 -7.75 -11.13 14.31
C GLY A 349 -7.15 -12.45 13.83
N ALA A 350 -5.86 -12.43 13.48
CA ALA A 350 -5.15 -13.60 12.97
C ALA A 350 -4.72 -14.57 14.09
N ARG A 351 -4.43 -14.03 15.28
CA ARG A 351 -4.06 -14.82 16.47
C ARG A 351 -5.22 -15.71 16.91
N ASP A 352 -6.40 -15.09 17.05
CA ASP A 352 -7.62 -15.73 17.53
C ASP A 352 -8.71 -15.64 16.44
N PRO A 353 -8.57 -16.38 15.32
CA PRO A 353 -9.56 -16.35 14.26
C PRO A 353 -10.88 -16.96 14.74
N GLU A 354 -11.98 -16.49 14.16
CA GLU A 354 -13.28 -17.16 14.31
C GLU A 354 -13.22 -18.60 13.79
N PRO A 355 -14.08 -19.51 14.30
CA PRO A 355 -14.21 -20.85 13.74
C PRO A 355 -14.41 -20.80 12.22
N ASP A 356 -13.69 -21.67 11.51
CA ASP A 356 -13.76 -21.83 10.04
C ASP A 356 -13.28 -20.61 9.21
N LYS A 357 -12.60 -19.63 9.83
CA LYS A 357 -12.00 -18.49 9.12
C LYS A 357 -10.49 -18.58 8.99
N THR A 358 -9.99 -18.08 7.85
CA THR A 358 -8.56 -18.06 7.54
C THR A 358 -7.81 -17.09 8.45
N LYS A 359 -6.60 -17.48 8.87
CA LYS A 359 -5.68 -16.60 9.59
C LYS A 359 -5.04 -15.62 8.63
N LEU A 360 -5.48 -14.36 8.66
CA LEU A 360 -4.96 -13.30 7.79
C LEU A 360 -4.30 -12.19 8.61
N PHE A 361 -3.03 -11.91 8.30
CA PHE A 361 -2.28 -10.80 8.90
C PHE A 361 -2.40 -9.57 8.00
N PHE A 362 -2.90 -8.47 8.56
CA PHE A 362 -3.05 -7.20 7.84
C PHE A 362 -1.72 -6.45 7.84
N ALA A 363 -1.05 -6.31 6.70
CA ALA A 363 0.31 -5.77 6.69
C ALA A 363 0.39 -4.24 6.74
N ASN A 364 -0.56 -3.53 6.12
CA ASN A 364 -0.39 -2.10 5.81
C ASN A 364 -1.68 -1.28 6.01
N PRO A 365 -2.12 -1.03 7.26
CA PRO A 365 -3.29 -0.19 7.54
C PRO A 365 -3.12 1.20 6.93
N TRP A 366 -4.08 1.63 6.11
CA TRP A 366 -3.92 2.83 5.30
C TRP A 366 -4.92 3.93 5.65
N ALA A 367 -6.20 3.59 5.70
CA ALA A 367 -7.29 4.52 5.99
C ALA A 367 -8.38 3.83 6.81
N ILE A 368 -9.19 4.64 7.49
CA ILE A 368 -10.32 4.18 8.29
C ILE A 368 -11.54 5.08 8.07
N ALA A 369 -12.72 4.50 8.04
CA ALA A 369 -13.99 5.22 7.94
C ALA A 369 -15.02 4.68 8.93
N PHE A 370 -16.06 5.46 9.21
CA PHE A 370 -17.03 5.15 10.28
C PHE A 370 -18.47 5.24 9.80
N THR A 371 -19.35 4.40 10.35
CA THR A 371 -20.80 4.43 10.03
C THR A 371 -21.55 5.56 10.71
N THR A 372 -21.00 6.10 11.80
CA THR A 372 -21.57 7.20 12.59
C THR A 372 -20.47 8.18 12.96
N GLN A 373 -20.83 9.44 13.14
CA GLN A 373 -19.87 10.52 13.43
C GLN A 373 -19.59 10.72 14.93
N SER A 374 -20.44 10.15 15.78
CA SER A 374 -20.31 10.19 17.23
C SER A 374 -21.03 8.99 17.86
N GLY A 375 -20.80 8.75 19.15
CA GLY A 375 -21.40 7.64 19.89
C GLY A 375 -21.01 6.26 19.36
N THR A 376 -21.87 5.27 19.54
CA THR A 376 -21.64 3.90 19.07
C THR A 376 -21.75 3.79 17.55
N GLY A 377 -20.95 2.92 16.93
CA GLY A 377 -21.00 2.63 15.50
C GLY A 377 -20.05 1.51 15.09
N ASN A 378 -19.74 1.43 13.80
CA ASN A 378 -18.70 0.58 13.26
C ASN A 378 -17.61 1.44 12.61
N ALA A 379 -16.40 0.91 12.58
CA ALA A 379 -15.29 1.40 11.78
C ALA A 379 -14.88 0.37 10.74
N TYR A 380 -14.35 0.84 9.63
CA TYR A 380 -13.87 0.04 8.51
C TYR A 380 -12.46 0.50 8.15
N ALA A 381 -11.47 -0.35 8.38
CA ALA A 381 -10.07 -0.05 8.10
C ALA A 381 -9.58 -0.84 6.87
N VAL A 382 -9.01 -0.14 5.90
CA VAL A 382 -8.42 -0.76 4.69
C VAL A 382 -6.93 -1.01 4.91
N SER A 383 -6.43 -2.10 4.34
CA SER A 383 -5.00 -2.33 4.19
C SER A 383 -4.58 -2.11 2.74
N ALA A 384 -3.59 -1.25 2.51
CA ALA A 384 -3.06 -1.03 1.18
C ALA A 384 -2.46 -2.33 0.61
N GLY A 385 -2.58 -2.50 -0.72
CA GLY A 385 -2.10 -3.69 -1.43
C GLY A 385 -2.96 -4.95 -1.28
N SER A 386 -4.01 -4.91 -0.45
CA SER A 386 -4.91 -6.04 -0.19
C SER A 386 -6.34 -5.74 -0.63
N ASP A 387 -7.09 -6.79 -0.93
CA ASP A 387 -8.53 -6.74 -1.22
C ASP A 387 -9.36 -7.04 0.04
N LEU A 388 -8.85 -6.67 1.23
CA LEU A 388 -9.47 -6.94 2.52
C LEU A 388 -9.83 -5.64 3.26
N LEU A 389 -10.97 -5.64 3.93
CA LEU A 389 -11.44 -4.56 4.80
C LEU A 389 -11.69 -5.08 6.22
N VAL A 390 -11.05 -4.52 7.24
CA VAL A 390 -11.30 -4.90 8.64
C VAL A 390 -12.50 -4.15 9.18
N LYS A 391 -13.50 -4.86 9.71
CA LYS A 391 -14.66 -4.27 10.39
C LYS A 391 -14.45 -4.30 11.90
N LEU A 392 -14.63 -3.15 12.54
CA LEU A 392 -14.47 -2.96 13.98
C LEU A 392 -15.74 -2.33 14.56
N ASN A 393 -16.04 -2.64 15.82
CA ASN A 393 -16.99 -1.88 16.62
C ASN A 393 -16.31 -0.62 17.18
N VAL A 394 -17.08 0.46 17.30
CA VAL A 394 -16.71 1.67 18.04
C VAL A 394 -17.75 1.91 19.10
N ASP A 395 -17.35 1.95 20.37
CA ASP A 395 -18.29 2.22 21.46
C ASP A 395 -18.55 3.73 21.66
N ALA A 396 -19.43 4.07 22.60
CA ALA A 396 -19.78 5.46 22.90
C ALA A 396 -18.62 6.27 23.50
N THR A 397 -17.57 5.62 24.00
CA THR A 397 -16.34 6.27 24.46
C THR A 397 -15.28 6.32 23.37
N GLY A 398 -15.57 5.75 22.19
CA GLY A 398 -14.69 5.63 21.02
C GLY A 398 -13.67 4.51 21.06
N ALA A 399 -13.77 3.57 22.00
CA ALA A 399 -12.88 2.42 22.03
C ALA A 399 -13.19 1.46 20.86
N LEU A 400 -12.14 0.93 20.24
CA LEU A 400 -12.24 -0.04 19.16
C LEU A 400 -12.26 -1.48 19.69
N SER A 401 -13.07 -2.33 19.08
CA SER A 401 -13.07 -3.77 19.32
C SER A 401 -13.46 -4.55 18.07
N PHE A 402 -13.15 -5.84 17.99
CA PHE A 402 -13.64 -6.67 16.89
C PHE A 402 -15.16 -6.88 16.96
N THR A 403 -15.78 -7.11 15.80
CA THR A 403 -17.14 -7.64 15.72
C THR A 403 -17.18 -9.05 16.31
N VAL A 404 -18.31 -9.42 16.94
CA VAL A 404 -18.48 -10.70 17.65
C VAL A 404 -19.78 -11.41 17.24
N ASP A 405 -20.36 -11.06 16.08
CA ASP A 405 -21.61 -11.65 15.62
C ASP A 405 -21.39 -12.69 14.51
N ALA A 406 -22.36 -13.61 14.37
CA ALA A 406 -22.31 -14.71 13.41
C ALA A 406 -22.35 -14.25 11.93
N ASN A 407 -22.54 -12.95 11.67
CA ASN A 407 -22.79 -12.39 10.35
C ASN A 407 -21.71 -11.40 9.89
N THR A 408 -20.71 -11.08 10.72
CA THR A 408 -19.55 -10.31 10.28
C THR A 408 -18.24 -10.87 10.80
N THR A 409 -17.56 -11.54 9.88
CA THR A 409 -16.13 -11.78 9.89
C THR A 409 -15.39 -10.49 10.21
N ARG A 410 -14.36 -10.58 11.07
CA ARG A 410 -13.44 -9.46 11.37
C ARG A 410 -12.89 -8.75 10.13
N TYR A 411 -12.94 -9.40 8.96
CA TYR A 411 -12.61 -8.82 7.67
C TYR A 411 -13.65 -9.14 6.59
N ILE A 412 -13.78 -8.26 5.59
CA ILE A 412 -14.54 -8.47 4.36
C ILE A 412 -13.52 -8.70 3.26
N ASP A 413 -13.62 -9.82 2.57
CA ASP A 413 -12.83 -10.12 1.37
C ASP A 413 -13.59 -9.58 0.15
N LEU A 414 -13.01 -8.57 -0.50
CA LEU A 414 -13.58 -7.89 -1.66
C LEU A 414 -13.46 -8.72 -2.95
N ASN A 415 -12.82 -9.89 -2.89
CA ASN A 415 -12.67 -10.83 -4.00
C ASN A 415 -13.19 -12.24 -3.64
N ASN A 416 -14.10 -12.39 -2.68
CA ASN A 416 -14.59 -13.71 -2.29
C ASN A 416 -15.44 -14.34 -3.43
N PRO A 417 -14.98 -15.44 -4.06
CA PRO A 417 -15.70 -16.03 -5.20
C PRO A 417 -17.02 -16.69 -4.79
N GLU A 418 -17.21 -16.98 -3.50
CA GLU A 418 -18.44 -17.56 -2.96
C GLU A 418 -19.49 -16.50 -2.60
N ASP A 419 -19.10 -15.22 -2.53
CA ASP A 419 -20.00 -14.12 -2.24
C ASP A 419 -20.34 -13.37 -3.54
N PRO A 420 -21.59 -13.47 -4.03
CA PRO A 420 -22.01 -12.80 -5.26
C PRO A 420 -21.84 -11.27 -5.24
N ALA A 421 -21.73 -10.65 -4.06
CA ALA A 421 -21.50 -9.21 -3.93
C ALA A 421 -20.05 -8.82 -4.22
N THR A 422 -19.10 -9.74 -4.04
CA THR A 422 -17.64 -9.50 -4.16
C THR A 422 -16.97 -10.38 -5.22
N ALA A 423 -17.72 -11.30 -5.86
CA ALA A 423 -17.21 -12.12 -6.96
C ALA A 423 -16.99 -11.33 -8.27
N ASP A 424 -15.88 -11.64 -8.97
CA ASP A 424 -15.40 -11.33 -10.34
C ASP A 424 -15.86 -10.06 -11.09
N ALA A 425 -17.16 -9.74 -11.15
CA ALA A 425 -17.66 -8.54 -11.82
C ALA A 425 -17.56 -7.27 -10.97
N ASN A 426 -17.54 -7.42 -9.63
CA ASN A 426 -17.47 -6.32 -8.65
C ASN A 426 -16.12 -6.27 -7.90
N ALA A 427 -15.26 -7.27 -8.08
CA ALA A 427 -13.90 -7.34 -7.59
C ALA A 427 -12.97 -6.46 -8.47
N GLY A 428 -12.16 -5.60 -7.85
CA GLY A 428 -11.47 -4.48 -8.50
C GLY A 428 -10.46 -4.79 -9.61
N LYS A 429 -10.24 -6.06 -10.04
CA LYS A 429 -9.37 -6.39 -11.18
C LYS A 429 -9.77 -7.69 -11.91
N ASN A 430 -10.24 -7.57 -13.15
CA ASN A 430 -10.44 -8.71 -14.07
C ASN A 430 -9.08 -9.17 -14.66
N PRO A 431 -8.61 -10.41 -14.39
CA PRO A 431 -7.33 -10.90 -14.93
C PRO A 431 -7.28 -10.94 -16.46
N LEU A 432 -8.42 -11.14 -17.13
CA LEU A 432 -8.49 -11.12 -18.60
C LEU A 432 -8.23 -9.74 -19.17
N ASP A 433 -8.69 -8.69 -18.48
CA ASP A 433 -8.48 -7.32 -18.92
C ASP A 433 -7.06 -6.85 -18.59
N ALA A 434 -6.52 -7.23 -17.42
CA ALA A 434 -5.13 -6.97 -17.05
C ALA A 434 -4.14 -7.53 -18.10
N ALA A 435 -4.35 -8.76 -18.58
CA ALA A 435 -3.51 -9.34 -19.63
C ALA A 435 -3.62 -8.60 -20.97
N LYS A 436 -4.81 -8.07 -21.32
CA LYS A 436 -4.97 -7.25 -22.54
C LYS A 436 -4.21 -5.93 -22.42
N TRP A 437 -4.32 -5.25 -21.29
CA TRP A 437 -3.63 -3.99 -21.04
C TRP A 437 -2.10 -4.16 -21.05
N PHE A 438 -1.59 -5.24 -20.45
CA PHE A 438 -0.17 -5.56 -20.53
C PHE A 438 0.32 -5.77 -21.97
N ARG A 439 -0.46 -6.48 -22.80
CA ARG A 439 -0.13 -6.67 -24.22
C ARG A 439 -0.12 -5.35 -24.98
N GLU A 440 -1.16 -4.54 -24.81
CA GLU A 440 -1.30 -3.25 -25.47
C GLU A 440 -0.09 -2.35 -25.16
N ALA A 441 0.27 -2.23 -23.88
CA ALA A 441 1.41 -1.44 -23.44
C ALA A 441 2.73 -1.95 -24.03
N LEU A 442 3.00 -3.25 -23.97
CA LEU A 442 4.27 -3.80 -24.49
C LEU A 442 4.37 -3.73 -26.01
N ASN A 443 3.27 -3.96 -26.74
CA ASN A 443 3.25 -3.78 -28.19
C ASN A 443 3.55 -2.33 -28.56
N PHE A 444 2.91 -1.37 -27.88
CA PHE A 444 3.19 0.05 -28.09
C PHE A 444 4.67 0.41 -27.82
N LEU A 445 5.25 -0.08 -26.73
CA LEU A 445 6.66 0.17 -26.39
C LEU A 445 7.61 -0.45 -27.43
N CYS A 446 7.30 -1.64 -27.95
CA CYS A 446 8.06 -2.26 -29.03
C CYS A 446 8.00 -1.41 -30.31
N GLU A 447 6.80 -1.06 -30.76
CA GLU A 447 6.59 -0.23 -31.94
C GLU A 447 7.27 1.13 -31.82
N TYR A 448 7.20 1.75 -30.63
CA TYR A 448 7.87 3.01 -30.36
C TYR A 448 9.39 2.87 -30.44
N SER A 449 9.98 1.85 -29.81
CA SER A 449 11.42 1.56 -29.89
C SER A 449 11.89 1.35 -31.33
N MET A 450 11.11 0.61 -32.13
CA MET A 450 11.36 0.42 -33.57
C MET A 450 11.28 1.74 -34.34
N ALA A 451 10.26 2.55 -34.10
CA ALA A 451 10.08 3.84 -34.78
C ALA A 451 11.20 4.84 -34.46
N GLN A 452 11.75 4.82 -33.24
CA GLN A 452 12.88 5.66 -32.86
C GLN A 452 14.25 5.07 -33.25
N GLY A 453 14.31 3.79 -33.64
CA GLY A 453 15.56 3.12 -34.00
C GLY A 453 16.48 2.86 -32.80
N TYR A 454 15.93 2.64 -31.60
CA TYR A 454 16.71 2.42 -30.38
C TYR A 454 17.31 1.02 -30.26
N ASP A 455 16.74 0.04 -30.98
CA ASP A 455 17.16 -1.36 -30.94
C ASP A 455 17.08 -1.99 -29.52
N TYR A 456 16.15 -1.51 -28.69
CA TYR A 456 15.95 -2.09 -27.35
C TYR A 456 15.35 -3.50 -27.43
N LYS A 457 15.80 -4.34 -26.49
CA LYS A 457 15.13 -5.56 -26.06
C LYS A 457 14.51 -5.32 -24.69
N PHE A 458 13.30 -5.84 -24.49
CA PHE A 458 12.56 -5.73 -23.23
C PHE A 458 12.68 -7.04 -22.46
N ALA A 459 13.14 -7.03 -21.22
CA ALA A 459 13.24 -8.21 -20.37
C ALA A 459 12.20 -8.10 -19.25
N LEU A 460 11.24 -9.04 -19.20
CA LEU A 460 10.19 -9.08 -18.19
C LEU A 460 10.60 -9.95 -17.01
N GLU A 461 10.30 -9.51 -15.80
CA GLU A 461 10.73 -10.15 -14.56
C GLU A 461 9.55 -10.77 -13.79
N PRO A 462 9.47 -12.11 -13.72
CA PRO A 462 8.40 -12.78 -13.00
C PRO A 462 8.66 -12.77 -11.48
N LYS A 463 7.60 -12.53 -10.71
CA LYS A 463 7.59 -12.66 -9.24
C LYS A 463 6.24 -13.22 -8.79
N PRO A 464 6.18 -14.21 -7.89
CA PRO A 464 4.92 -14.87 -7.55
C PRO A 464 3.96 -13.99 -6.73
N ASN A 465 4.50 -13.22 -5.79
CA ASN A 465 3.76 -12.40 -4.84
C ASN A 465 4.69 -11.31 -4.27
N GLU A 466 4.15 -10.46 -3.40
CA GLU A 466 4.81 -9.34 -2.72
C GLU A 466 5.12 -8.13 -3.65
N PRO A 467 4.55 -6.94 -3.40
CA PRO A 467 3.69 -6.57 -2.25
C PRO A 467 2.24 -7.04 -2.39
N ARG A 468 1.84 -7.59 -3.54
CA ARG A 468 0.48 -8.14 -3.76
C ARG A 468 0.38 -9.56 -3.22
N GLY A 469 -0.84 -10.01 -2.88
CA GLY A 469 -1.08 -11.41 -2.53
C GLY A 469 -0.67 -12.36 -3.66
N ASP A 470 -1.03 -12.02 -4.89
CA ASP A 470 -0.64 -12.73 -6.11
C ASP A 470 -0.32 -11.70 -7.22
N ILE A 471 0.74 -11.97 -7.99
CA ILE A 471 1.10 -11.20 -9.18
C ILE A 471 0.73 -12.03 -10.43
N TYR A 472 0.15 -11.40 -11.46
CA TYR A 472 -0.47 -12.10 -12.61
C TYR A 472 0.47 -12.96 -13.45
N LEU A 473 1.75 -12.58 -13.55
CA LEU A 473 2.77 -13.29 -14.32
C LEU A 473 3.82 -13.87 -13.36
N PRO A 474 3.47 -14.89 -12.56
CA PRO A 474 4.18 -15.22 -11.34
C PRO A 474 5.49 -15.99 -11.54
N THR A 475 5.71 -16.56 -12.72
CA THR A 475 6.80 -17.49 -13.01
C THR A 475 7.32 -17.30 -14.43
N VAL A 476 8.55 -17.78 -14.68
CA VAL A 476 9.14 -17.84 -16.02
C VAL A 476 8.20 -18.48 -17.05
N GLY A 477 7.58 -19.60 -16.70
CA GLY A 477 6.65 -20.30 -17.59
C GLY A 477 5.40 -19.46 -17.93
N SER A 478 4.84 -18.74 -16.94
CA SER A 478 3.70 -17.85 -17.16
C SER A 478 4.07 -16.70 -18.10
N MET A 479 5.23 -16.07 -17.87
CA MET A 479 5.71 -15.00 -18.73
C MET A 479 6.04 -15.47 -20.14
N LEU A 480 6.63 -16.66 -20.34
CA LEU A 480 6.81 -17.22 -21.68
C LEU A 480 5.48 -17.35 -22.43
N GLY A 481 4.46 -17.90 -21.78
CA GLY A 481 3.11 -18.03 -22.36
C GLY A 481 2.52 -16.68 -22.76
N PHE A 482 2.76 -15.64 -21.96
CA PHE A 482 2.33 -14.28 -22.25
C PHE A 482 3.12 -13.64 -23.41
N ILE A 483 4.46 -13.74 -23.40
CA ILE A 483 5.35 -13.14 -24.41
C ILE A 483 4.97 -13.60 -25.82
N TYR A 484 4.66 -14.89 -26.00
CA TYR A 484 4.24 -15.42 -27.30
C TYR A 484 2.87 -14.92 -27.80
N SER A 485 2.14 -14.16 -26.99
CA SER A 485 0.88 -13.52 -27.39
C SER A 485 1.03 -12.04 -27.79
N LEU A 486 2.25 -11.49 -27.75
CA LEU A 486 2.57 -10.13 -28.20
C LEU A 486 2.73 -10.07 -29.73
N ASP A 487 2.66 -8.87 -30.30
CA ASP A 487 2.84 -8.63 -31.74
C ASP A 487 4.32 -8.71 -32.15
N HIS A 488 5.22 -8.34 -31.22
CA HIS A 488 6.67 -8.36 -31.38
C HIS A 488 7.35 -9.28 -30.34
N PRO A 489 7.02 -10.57 -30.31
CA PRO A 489 7.51 -11.46 -29.25
C PRO A 489 9.03 -11.60 -29.29
N ASP A 490 9.70 -11.39 -30.43
CA ASP A 490 11.16 -11.42 -30.60
C ASP A 490 11.90 -10.24 -29.95
N MET A 491 11.20 -9.14 -29.66
CA MET A 491 11.74 -7.99 -28.93
C MET A 491 11.63 -8.15 -27.41
N VAL A 492 10.84 -9.12 -26.94
CA VAL A 492 10.55 -9.32 -25.52
C VAL A 492 11.07 -10.66 -25.05
N GLY A 493 11.77 -10.66 -23.93
CA GLY A 493 12.34 -11.81 -23.25
C GLY A 493 12.16 -11.68 -21.74
N LEU A 494 13.04 -12.32 -21.00
CA LEU A 494 12.93 -12.53 -19.57
C LEU A 494 14.16 -12.02 -18.83
N ASN A 495 13.90 -11.54 -17.62
CA ASN A 495 14.83 -11.30 -16.53
C ASN A 495 14.43 -12.18 -15.33
N PRO A 496 14.71 -13.49 -15.34
CA PRO A 496 14.37 -14.34 -14.20
C PRO A 496 15.30 -14.06 -13.02
N GLU A 497 14.78 -14.10 -11.80
CA GLU A 497 15.52 -13.86 -10.56
C GLU A 497 15.53 -15.10 -9.66
N VAL A 498 16.69 -15.42 -9.05
CA VAL A 498 16.85 -16.59 -8.18
C VAL A 498 15.81 -16.62 -7.06
N ALA A 499 15.58 -15.51 -6.36
CA ALA A 499 14.69 -15.49 -5.21
C ALA A 499 13.23 -15.69 -5.62
N HIS A 500 12.78 -15.06 -6.69
CA HIS A 500 11.38 -15.11 -7.13
C HIS A 500 10.85 -16.53 -7.42
N ASP A 501 11.57 -17.34 -8.20
CA ASP A 501 11.18 -18.75 -8.41
C ASP A 501 11.31 -19.57 -7.11
N THR A 502 12.32 -19.27 -6.29
CA THR A 502 12.57 -19.96 -5.02
C THR A 502 11.49 -19.66 -3.96
N MET A 503 10.90 -18.45 -3.96
CA MET A 503 9.77 -18.08 -3.10
C MET A 503 8.61 -19.06 -3.31
N ALA A 504 8.33 -19.41 -4.57
CA ALA A 504 7.31 -20.40 -4.96
C ALA A 504 7.77 -21.87 -4.81
N GLY A 505 9.00 -22.11 -4.35
CA GLY A 505 9.59 -23.44 -4.21
C GLY A 505 9.95 -24.12 -5.53
N LEU A 506 10.09 -23.34 -6.61
CA LEU A 506 10.48 -23.85 -7.94
C LEU A 506 11.99 -24.01 -8.04
N ASN A 507 12.43 -24.80 -9.03
CA ASN A 507 13.85 -24.94 -9.34
C ASN A 507 14.26 -23.88 -10.37
N PHE A 508 15.00 -22.87 -9.91
CA PHE A 508 15.40 -21.74 -10.74
C PHE A 508 16.28 -22.13 -11.94
N MET A 509 17.19 -23.11 -11.79
CA MET A 509 18.02 -23.55 -12.92
C MET A 509 17.16 -24.15 -14.04
N HIS A 510 16.11 -24.89 -13.72
CA HIS A 510 15.17 -25.42 -14.73
C HIS A 510 14.39 -24.31 -15.43
N ALA A 511 13.97 -23.28 -14.69
CA ALA A 511 13.29 -22.12 -15.24
C ALA A 511 14.20 -21.35 -16.21
N VAL A 512 15.45 -21.11 -15.82
CA VAL A 512 16.48 -20.47 -16.67
C VAL A 512 16.78 -21.31 -17.91
N ALA A 513 16.89 -22.64 -17.78
CA ALA A 513 17.08 -23.51 -18.93
C ALA A 513 15.91 -23.46 -19.92
N GLN A 514 14.68 -23.36 -19.43
CA GLN A 514 13.49 -23.17 -20.29
C GLN A 514 13.51 -21.80 -20.99
N ALA A 515 13.89 -20.73 -20.29
CA ALA A 515 14.02 -19.40 -20.88
C ALA A 515 15.11 -19.35 -21.96
N TYR A 516 16.24 -20.02 -21.70
CA TYR A 516 17.36 -20.13 -22.64
C TYR A 516 16.96 -20.92 -23.89
N ASP A 517 16.32 -22.10 -23.73
CA ASP A 517 15.83 -22.93 -24.84
C ASP A 517 14.83 -22.17 -25.74
N ALA A 518 13.98 -21.33 -25.14
CA ALA A 518 13.06 -20.47 -25.87
C ALA A 518 13.72 -19.28 -26.59
N GLY A 519 15.03 -19.06 -26.40
CA GLY A 519 15.73 -17.87 -26.89
C GLY A 519 15.25 -16.57 -26.22
N LYS A 520 14.78 -16.67 -24.97
CA LYS A 520 14.16 -15.57 -24.20
C LYS A 520 14.93 -15.16 -22.96
N LEU A 521 16.05 -15.79 -22.62
CA LEU A 521 16.90 -15.34 -21.51
C LEU A 521 17.69 -14.09 -21.93
N PHE A 522 17.12 -12.90 -21.74
CA PHE A 522 17.73 -11.63 -22.16
C PHE A 522 18.58 -11.03 -21.04
N HIS A 523 18.12 -11.16 -19.80
CA HIS A 523 18.83 -10.74 -18.60
C HIS A 523 18.69 -11.83 -17.52
N ILE A 524 19.36 -11.68 -16.39
CA ILE A 524 19.22 -12.56 -15.23
C ILE A 524 19.66 -11.85 -13.96
N ASP A 525 18.89 -12.05 -12.89
CA ASP A 525 19.17 -11.48 -11.58
C ASP A 525 19.57 -12.57 -10.58
N LEU A 526 20.69 -12.33 -9.90
CA LEU A 526 21.39 -13.30 -9.07
C LEU A 526 21.39 -12.88 -7.60
N ASN A 527 20.64 -13.61 -6.80
CA ASN A 527 20.59 -13.48 -5.35
C ASN A 527 20.41 -14.86 -4.69
N ASP A 528 19.82 -14.94 -3.50
CA ASP A 528 19.53 -16.21 -2.84
C ASP A 528 18.32 -16.08 -1.91
N GLN A 529 17.69 -17.20 -1.57
CA GLN A 529 16.38 -17.20 -0.93
C GLN A 529 16.11 -18.49 -0.15
N ASN A 530 15.48 -18.40 1.02
CA ASN A 530 14.82 -19.59 1.58
C ASN A 530 13.39 -19.71 1.06
N PRO A 531 12.90 -20.90 0.69
CA PRO A 531 11.59 -21.02 0.05
C PRO A 531 10.42 -20.66 0.98
N GLY A 532 9.29 -20.28 0.38
CA GLY A 532 7.99 -20.13 1.04
C GLY A 532 7.89 -18.96 2.03
N ARG A 533 8.50 -17.81 1.73
CA ARG A 533 8.48 -16.59 2.58
C ARG A 533 8.70 -15.33 1.74
N TYR A 534 8.68 -14.17 2.40
CA TYR A 534 9.03 -12.87 1.83
C TYR A 534 10.38 -12.91 1.09
N ASP A 535 10.52 -12.04 0.10
CA ASP A 535 11.73 -11.91 -0.68
C ASP A 535 12.89 -11.38 0.18
N GLN A 536 13.96 -12.17 0.28
CA GLN A 536 15.05 -11.91 1.22
C GLN A 536 16.25 -11.21 0.58
N ASP A 537 16.33 -11.16 -0.76
CA ASP A 537 17.40 -10.48 -1.50
C ASP A 537 18.80 -10.82 -1.00
N PHE A 538 19.02 -12.09 -0.63
CA PHE A 538 20.30 -12.45 -0.03
C PHE A 538 21.43 -12.40 -1.05
N ARG A 539 22.64 -12.17 -0.53
CA ARG A 539 23.88 -12.34 -1.29
C ARG A 539 23.89 -13.68 -2.04
N PHE A 540 24.19 -13.64 -3.34
CA PHE A 540 24.22 -14.82 -4.22
C PHE A 540 25.07 -15.98 -3.65
N GLY A 541 24.47 -17.17 -3.58
CA GLY A 541 25.10 -18.41 -3.10
C GLY A 541 25.37 -18.45 -1.60
N SER A 542 24.64 -17.67 -0.79
CA SER A 542 24.72 -17.69 0.68
C SER A 542 23.91 -18.81 1.33
N HIS A 543 22.89 -19.34 0.65
CA HIS A 543 21.97 -20.35 1.16
C HIS A 543 21.93 -21.60 0.26
N ASN A 544 21.51 -21.48 -1.00
CA ASN A 544 21.30 -22.63 -1.89
C ASN A 544 22.55 -22.96 -2.72
N ILE A 545 23.67 -23.26 -2.05
CA ILE A 545 24.99 -23.44 -2.67
C ILE A 545 24.97 -24.41 -3.89
N LYS A 546 24.35 -25.58 -3.74
CA LYS A 546 24.35 -26.60 -4.80
C LYS A 546 23.48 -26.23 -6.00
N GLN A 547 22.32 -25.62 -5.77
CA GLN A 547 21.46 -25.16 -6.87
C GLN A 547 22.12 -24.00 -7.62
N ASN A 548 22.68 -23.03 -6.88
CA ASN A 548 23.39 -21.90 -7.47
C ASN A 548 24.67 -22.32 -8.21
N PHE A 549 25.35 -23.38 -7.77
CA PHE A 549 26.42 -24.00 -8.55
C PHE A 549 25.92 -24.51 -9.91
N PHE A 550 24.82 -25.28 -9.95
CA PHE A 550 24.29 -25.79 -11.20
C PHE A 550 23.75 -24.69 -12.12
N LEU A 551 23.22 -23.60 -11.57
CA LEU A 551 22.89 -22.39 -12.34
C LEU A 551 24.13 -21.81 -13.02
N VAL A 552 25.19 -21.52 -12.26
CA VAL A 552 26.44 -20.96 -12.84
C VAL A 552 27.02 -21.92 -13.85
N LYS A 553 27.04 -23.22 -13.55
CA LYS A 553 27.49 -24.25 -14.49
C LYS A 553 26.72 -24.18 -15.80
N PHE A 554 25.38 -24.15 -15.75
CA PHE A 554 24.54 -24.04 -16.93
C PHE A 554 24.89 -22.80 -17.75
N LEU A 555 24.89 -21.61 -17.12
CA LEU A 555 25.17 -20.34 -17.79
C LEU A 555 26.55 -20.30 -18.48
N GLU A 556 27.57 -20.88 -17.83
CA GLU A 556 28.92 -20.94 -18.38
C GLU A 556 29.07 -22.00 -19.49
N ASP A 557 28.41 -23.15 -19.36
CA ASP A 557 28.44 -24.23 -20.37
C ASP A 557 27.72 -23.82 -21.66
N VAL A 558 26.58 -23.14 -21.55
CA VAL A 558 25.83 -22.67 -22.73
C VAL A 558 26.40 -21.37 -23.31
N GLY A 559 27.36 -20.75 -22.62
CA GLY A 559 28.01 -19.52 -23.09
C GLY A 559 27.10 -18.30 -23.07
N TYR A 560 26.21 -18.18 -22.07
CA TYR A 560 25.36 -17.01 -21.91
C TYR A 560 26.24 -15.74 -21.82
N ASP A 561 25.93 -14.72 -22.62
CA ASP A 561 26.77 -13.53 -22.83
C ASP A 561 26.22 -12.26 -22.15
N GLY A 562 25.00 -12.31 -21.62
CA GLY A 562 24.37 -11.20 -20.90
C GLY A 562 24.97 -10.92 -19.52
N SER A 563 24.46 -9.88 -18.87
CA SER A 563 24.91 -9.45 -17.53
C SER A 563 24.71 -10.54 -16.47
N ARG A 564 25.59 -10.57 -15.48
CA ARG A 564 25.39 -11.28 -14.21
C ARG A 564 25.02 -10.22 -13.18
N HIS A 565 23.77 -9.79 -13.21
CA HIS A 565 23.29 -8.74 -12.32
C HIS A 565 23.00 -9.32 -10.93
N PHE A 566 23.34 -8.58 -9.89
CA PHE A 566 23.10 -8.98 -8.51
C PHE A 566 22.02 -8.08 -7.94
N ASP A 567 20.76 -8.42 -8.21
CA ASP A 567 19.62 -7.75 -7.57
C ASP A 567 19.46 -8.30 -6.15
N ALA A 568 20.14 -7.67 -5.21
CA ALA A 568 20.23 -8.12 -3.83
C ALA A 568 20.63 -6.94 -2.94
N HIS A 569 20.43 -7.08 -1.64
CA HIS A 569 20.88 -6.09 -0.67
C HIS A 569 21.69 -6.72 0.48
N ALA A 570 22.56 -5.91 1.09
CA ALA A 570 23.24 -6.31 2.32
C ALA A 570 22.22 -6.51 3.46
N TYR A 571 22.57 -7.27 4.50
CA TYR A 571 21.70 -7.40 5.66
C TYR A 571 21.40 -6.03 6.27
N ARG A 572 20.20 -5.85 6.82
CA ARG A 572 19.82 -4.62 7.53
C ARG A 572 20.78 -4.23 8.67
N SER A 573 21.51 -5.19 9.23
CA SER A 573 22.51 -4.99 10.28
C SER A 573 23.87 -4.51 9.80
N SER A 574 24.09 -4.43 8.48
CA SER A 574 25.38 -4.08 7.87
C SER A 574 25.66 -2.58 8.00
N ASP A 575 26.93 -2.22 8.17
CA ASP A 575 27.42 -0.85 8.01
C ASP A 575 27.97 -0.62 6.58
N ASP A 576 28.42 0.60 6.28
CA ASP A 576 28.95 0.97 4.96
C ASP A 576 30.15 0.14 4.50
N ALA A 577 30.94 -0.38 5.45
CA ALA A 577 32.07 -1.24 5.11
C ALA A 577 31.58 -2.65 4.73
N ASP A 578 30.63 -3.18 5.50
CA ASP A 578 30.07 -4.51 5.27
C ASP A 578 29.17 -4.57 4.01
N ILE A 579 28.51 -3.47 3.62
CA ILE A 579 27.84 -3.33 2.31
C ILE A 579 28.81 -3.61 1.14
N LYS A 580 30.07 -3.16 1.26
CA LYS A 580 31.10 -3.43 0.23
C LYS A 580 31.54 -4.89 0.26
N GLU A 581 31.57 -5.52 1.43
CA GLU A 581 31.86 -6.96 1.55
C GLU A 581 30.72 -7.81 0.98
N PHE A 582 29.46 -7.42 1.15
CA PHE A 582 28.30 -8.00 0.47
C PHE A 582 28.51 -8.03 -1.06
N ALA A 583 28.79 -6.87 -1.66
CA ALA A 583 28.98 -6.73 -3.10
C ALA A 583 30.17 -7.57 -3.61
N LYS A 584 31.31 -7.54 -2.91
CA LYS A 584 32.48 -8.39 -3.22
C LYS A 584 32.12 -9.87 -3.12
N GLY A 585 31.34 -10.25 -2.11
CA GLY A 585 30.95 -11.62 -1.85
C GLY A 585 30.06 -12.18 -2.96
N CYS A 586 29.12 -11.42 -3.51
CA CYS A 586 28.34 -11.81 -4.69
C CYS A 586 29.24 -12.22 -5.86
N MET A 587 30.12 -11.31 -6.29
CA MET A 587 31.05 -11.55 -7.40
C MET A 587 32.00 -12.70 -7.13
N ARG A 588 32.55 -12.77 -5.90
CA ARG A 588 33.49 -13.82 -5.51
C ARG A 588 32.85 -15.21 -5.55
N THR A 589 31.63 -15.35 -5.03
CA THR A 589 30.93 -16.64 -5.03
C THR A 589 30.62 -17.11 -6.45
N TYR A 590 30.18 -16.22 -7.35
CA TYR A 590 30.01 -16.57 -8.76
C TYR A 590 31.31 -17.10 -9.38
N MET A 591 32.43 -16.42 -9.17
CA MET A 591 33.73 -16.83 -9.72
C MET A 591 34.21 -18.18 -9.18
N ILE A 592 33.92 -18.49 -7.90
CA ILE A 592 34.20 -19.80 -7.31
C ILE A 592 33.36 -20.87 -8.01
N PHE A 593 32.06 -20.66 -8.19
CA PHE A 593 31.20 -21.64 -8.88
C PHE A 593 31.61 -21.83 -10.34
N LYS A 594 32.06 -20.77 -11.03
CA LYS A 594 32.61 -20.86 -12.38
C LYS A 594 33.85 -21.75 -12.43
N GLU A 595 34.80 -21.58 -11.49
CA GLU A 595 35.97 -22.45 -11.38
C GLU A 595 35.58 -23.90 -11.09
N LYS A 596 34.64 -24.11 -10.16
CA LYS A 596 34.09 -25.43 -9.84
C LYS A 596 33.39 -26.09 -11.03
N SER A 597 32.71 -25.31 -11.88
CA SER A 597 32.11 -25.82 -13.11
C SER A 597 33.18 -26.34 -14.08
N ALA A 598 34.29 -25.59 -14.23
CA ALA A 598 35.42 -26.04 -15.05
C ALA A 598 36.06 -27.32 -14.49
N GLN A 599 36.21 -27.44 -13.16
CA GLN A 599 36.69 -28.66 -12.51
C GLN A 599 35.74 -29.84 -12.75
N PHE A 600 34.42 -29.64 -12.63
CA PHE A 600 33.41 -30.67 -12.90
C PHE A 600 33.53 -31.20 -14.33
N ASN A 601 33.73 -30.30 -15.29
CA ASN A 601 33.88 -30.65 -16.70
C ASN A 601 35.20 -31.39 -17.02
N GLN A 602 36.22 -31.23 -16.19
CA GLN A 602 37.53 -31.87 -16.34
C GLN A 602 37.67 -33.18 -15.55
N ASP A 603 36.77 -33.43 -14.59
CA ASP A 603 36.86 -34.59 -13.71
C ASP A 603 36.50 -35.90 -14.43
N ALA A 604 37.50 -36.76 -14.62
CA ALA A 604 37.35 -37.99 -15.39
C ALA A 604 36.32 -38.97 -14.82
N GLU A 605 36.12 -39.01 -13.50
CA GLU A 605 35.16 -39.93 -12.88
C GLU A 605 33.73 -39.41 -13.05
N ILE A 606 33.51 -38.12 -12.83
CA ILE A 606 32.23 -37.45 -13.10
C ILE A 606 31.86 -37.64 -14.57
N GLN A 607 32.78 -37.38 -15.50
CA GLN A 607 32.53 -37.54 -16.93
C GLN A 607 32.25 -39.00 -17.32
N ALA A 608 32.93 -39.98 -16.70
CA ALA A 608 32.64 -41.39 -16.92
C ALA A 608 31.23 -41.79 -16.45
N LEU A 609 30.79 -41.31 -15.28
CA LEU A 609 29.43 -41.56 -14.79
C LEU A 609 28.36 -40.92 -15.68
N LEU A 610 28.60 -39.69 -16.15
CA LEU A 610 27.71 -39.03 -17.10
C LEU A 610 27.60 -39.80 -18.43
N ALA A 611 28.72 -40.33 -18.93
CA ALA A 611 28.73 -41.17 -20.12
C ALA A 611 27.98 -42.49 -19.91
N GLU A 612 28.06 -43.10 -18.73
CA GLU A 612 27.27 -44.29 -18.37
C GLU A 612 25.77 -43.99 -18.35
N ILE A 613 25.38 -42.89 -17.70
CA ILE A 613 23.98 -42.45 -17.56
C ILE A 613 23.35 -42.17 -18.93
N THR A 614 24.09 -41.49 -19.81
CA THR A 614 23.63 -41.05 -21.13
C THR A 614 23.92 -42.02 -22.27
N ALA A 615 24.48 -43.20 -21.96
CA ALA A 615 24.84 -44.19 -22.96
C ALA A 615 23.66 -44.58 -23.85
N ASN A 616 23.79 -44.35 -25.16
CA ASN A 616 22.88 -44.78 -26.20
C ASN A 616 23.61 -45.74 -27.15
N ASP A 617 23.11 -46.96 -27.31
CA ASP A 617 23.68 -47.99 -28.20
C ASP A 617 23.13 -47.92 -29.63
N GLY A 618 22.25 -46.96 -29.92
CA GLY A 618 21.64 -46.73 -31.22
C GLY A 618 20.55 -47.74 -31.60
N SER A 619 20.26 -48.72 -30.75
CA SER A 619 19.26 -49.77 -31.01
C SER A 619 17.85 -49.21 -31.24
N MET A 620 17.59 -48.02 -30.71
CA MET A 620 16.30 -47.32 -30.78
C MET A 620 16.27 -46.19 -31.82
N ASP A 621 17.36 -45.90 -32.54
CA ASP A 621 17.47 -44.74 -33.43
C ASP A 621 16.44 -44.75 -34.57
N ARG A 622 16.07 -45.94 -35.06
CA ARG A 622 15.03 -46.11 -36.10
C ARG A 622 13.65 -45.58 -35.68
N PHE A 623 13.42 -45.40 -34.38
CA PHE A 623 12.18 -44.88 -33.82
C PHE A 623 12.27 -43.38 -33.47
N GLY A 624 13.45 -42.78 -33.50
CA GLY A 624 13.66 -41.37 -33.21
C GLY A 624 13.16 -40.42 -34.31
N GLY A 625 13.09 -39.13 -33.98
CA GLY A 625 12.71 -38.05 -34.90
C GLY A 625 11.20 -37.90 -35.14
N SER A 626 10.82 -37.26 -36.24
CA SER A 626 9.41 -36.95 -36.56
C SER A 626 8.53 -38.19 -36.68
N TYR A 627 7.27 -38.01 -36.28
CA TYR A 627 6.21 -39.01 -36.37
C TYR A 627 6.01 -39.51 -37.81
N SER A 628 5.75 -40.82 -37.93
CA SER A 628 5.13 -41.45 -39.11
C SER A 628 4.32 -42.66 -38.68
N THR A 629 3.29 -43.00 -39.45
CA THR A 629 2.44 -44.17 -39.20
C THR A 629 3.28 -45.45 -39.20
N GLU A 630 4.25 -45.55 -40.10
CA GLU A 630 5.15 -46.69 -40.26
C GLU A 630 6.04 -46.87 -39.02
N LYS A 631 6.69 -45.79 -38.55
CA LYS A 631 7.50 -45.84 -37.31
C LYS A 631 6.64 -46.19 -36.11
N ALA A 632 5.44 -45.60 -36.00
CA ALA A 632 4.53 -45.89 -34.89
C ALA A 632 4.11 -47.37 -34.88
N ASN A 633 3.80 -47.95 -36.04
CA ASN A 633 3.47 -49.37 -36.17
C ASN A 633 4.68 -50.26 -35.84
N ALA A 634 5.86 -49.91 -36.33
CA ALA A 634 7.10 -50.64 -36.03
C ALA A 634 7.46 -50.58 -34.54
N LEU A 635 7.24 -49.43 -33.87
CA LEU A 635 7.49 -49.26 -32.44
C LEU A 635 6.50 -50.08 -31.60
N LYS A 636 5.21 -50.06 -31.95
CA LYS A 636 4.17 -50.89 -31.29
C LYS A 636 4.45 -52.39 -31.41
N ALA A 637 5.05 -52.81 -32.52
CA ALA A 637 5.44 -54.20 -32.75
C ALA A 637 6.80 -54.58 -32.14
N HIS A 638 7.56 -53.63 -31.60
CA HIS A 638 8.88 -53.89 -31.02
C HIS A 638 8.74 -54.55 -29.64
N SER A 639 9.48 -55.64 -29.42
CA SER A 639 9.53 -56.32 -28.13
C SER A 639 10.59 -55.67 -27.24
N PHE A 640 10.21 -55.32 -26.01
CA PHE A 640 11.11 -54.72 -25.01
C PHE A 640 11.36 -55.71 -23.87
N ASP A 641 12.62 -55.92 -23.50
CA ASP A 641 12.96 -56.61 -22.26
C ASP A 641 12.82 -55.65 -21.07
N ARG A 642 11.57 -55.48 -20.62
CA ARG A 642 11.23 -54.57 -19.52
C ARG A 642 11.87 -54.97 -18.20
N VAL A 643 12.17 -56.27 -18.01
CA VAL A 643 12.80 -56.77 -16.78
C VAL A 643 14.26 -56.34 -16.76
N ALA A 644 15.01 -56.59 -17.84
CA ALA A 644 16.40 -56.15 -17.93
C ALA A 644 16.51 -54.60 -17.86
N MET A 645 15.61 -53.87 -18.54
CA MET A 645 15.58 -52.41 -18.48
C MET A 645 15.30 -51.89 -17.05
N GLY A 646 14.36 -52.49 -16.33
CA GLY A 646 14.03 -52.10 -14.96
C GLY A 646 15.10 -52.48 -13.93
N GLN A 647 15.98 -53.44 -14.26
CA GLN A 647 17.11 -53.83 -13.41
C GLN A 647 18.34 -52.93 -13.58
N LYS A 648 18.40 -52.08 -14.62
CA LYS A 648 19.50 -51.16 -14.84
C LYS A 648 19.48 -50.04 -13.80
N GLY A 649 20.37 -50.13 -12.81
CA GLY A 649 20.63 -49.05 -11.86
C GLY A 649 21.27 -47.84 -12.55
N GLN A 650 20.96 -46.64 -12.07
CA GLN A 650 21.59 -45.39 -12.52
C GLN A 650 22.45 -44.84 -11.38
N PRO A 651 23.73 -44.50 -11.61
CA PRO A 651 24.67 -44.14 -10.54
C PRO A 651 24.50 -42.70 -10.02
N TYR A 652 23.27 -42.19 -9.93
CA TYR A 652 22.99 -40.80 -9.57
C TYR A 652 23.50 -40.43 -8.18
N GLU A 653 23.35 -41.30 -7.16
CA GLU A 653 23.87 -41.03 -5.81
C GLU A 653 25.40 -40.89 -5.79
N ARG A 654 26.10 -41.70 -6.58
CA ARG A 654 27.56 -41.61 -6.70
C ARG A 654 27.96 -40.32 -7.39
N LEU A 655 27.32 -39.98 -8.51
CA LEU A 655 27.54 -38.73 -9.23
C LEU A 655 27.29 -37.52 -8.31
N ASP A 656 26.19 -37.55 -7.57
CA ASP A 656 25.79 -36.48 -6.67
C ASP A 656 26.79 -36.26 -5.52
N GLN A 657 27.29 -37.34 -4.92
CA GLN A 657 28.33 -37.26 -3.89
C GLN A 657 29.62 -36.67 -4.44
N LEU A 658 30.03 -37.02 -5.68
CA LEU A 658 31.21 -36.41 -6.30
C LEU A 658 31.04 -34.90 -6.53
N VAL A 659 29.82 -34.43 -6.80
CA VAL A 659 29.51 -33.00 -6.86
C VAL A 659 29.68 -32.34 -5.50
N ILE A 660 29.22 -32.98 -4.43
CA ILE A 660 29.43 -32.48 -3.06
C ILE A 660 30.93 -32.40 -2.74
N ASP A 661 31.69 -33.45 -3.03
CA ASP A 661 33.13 -33.50 -2.80
C ASP A 661 33.86 -32.37 -3.54
N LEU A 662 33.48 -32.13 -4.79
CA LEU A 662 34.00 -31.04 -5.61
C LEU A 662 33.65 -29.67 -5.03
N LEU A 663 32.41 -29.45 -4.60
CA LEU A 663 31.96 -28.18 -4.02
C LEU A 663 32.66 -27.88 -2.69
N LEU A 664 32.87 -28.91 -1.86
CA LEU A 664 33.59 -28.79 -0.58
C LEU A 664 35.11 -28.71 -0.76
N GLY A 665 35.62 -28.87 -1.98
CA GLY A 665 37.05 -28.76 -2.28
C GLY A 665 37.88 -29.92 -1.76
N VAL A 666 37.27 -31.10 -1.62
CA VAL A 666 37.96 -32.34 -1.25
C VAL A 666 38.26 -33.22 -2.47
N ARG A 667 38.17 -32.64 -3.67
CA ARG A 667 38.38 -33.28 -4.96
C ARG A 667 39.13 -32.37 -5.91
#